data_AF-A0A955XQQ9-F1
#
_entry.id   AF-A0A955XQQ9-F1
#
_cell.length_a   1.000
_cell.length_b   1.000
_cell.length_c   1.000
_cell.angle_alpha   90.00
_cell.angle_beta   90.00
_cell.angle_gamma   90.00
#
_symmetry.space_group_name_H-M   'P 1'
#
loop_
_entity.id
_entity.type
_entity.pdbx_description
1 polymer ?
#
loop_
_entity_poly.entity_id
_entity_poly.type
_entity_poly.pdbx_seq_one_letter_code
_entity_poly.pdbx_strand_id
1 'polypeptide(L)'
;HAVRFHQYRDAAGVLQPDEGRSVGAVPFAMANLRPGAYLLVMTDAFERETRLSVHLARGERLSLYLYLPESLPDGFVFVPEGPFRAGCDGDAGVQADALPAGRCTLAGFLIARDVVTLGEYGAFLDALHQRDPAQARARAPRAFEGAPPFWRPGAKGYGFPVIGRGGAEWGPQHPVVGVNADDALAYAAWRGQRDGLPYRLPTELEWEKAARGAEGRTYPWGERPEPSFCHHLGADGGAPRLRPVGAYPIDTSVYGVRDMAGAVRELTESFLDGHRVLRGGGWLLPFSECALYARTPMTPATPLTAVGFRLALDGPKRAAIPPTIEPEKDWVVPDAPAPFRPSQLSAAGFLSEELTVEGRTLLAGQARPPVPPQAGQRASSGFDTGPERYIVLEEIARGSMGRVVLAYDQVLERHVALKILHDKHRDDKLSRYRFQMEARITGRLQHPTMVPIYDMGILRNGGRFFAMKIVEGMSLQDVLRARTGGDRRMVAEYGRDRLLTVMRRVCQGVAFAHQHGVVHRDLKPANILIGEYGEVAIVDLGLARQLEPDASDMVDVAEAGELAQADGRITRVGSVIGTPYYMSPEQAMGLQDLVGPAADVYGLGAILYHVLANRTPFSGQKVAEVLAKVRRGNARPPSAAAPDQEVPPALDDIVMRALSMDPRERHADALALAAEILSFQEHARVEETTRAVLAQRAARANAAFAAYDEARRELDQLRQQVQALRGEVQHSDPVERRRLLWQAQRRIVGHERVLEARATEAVRQARMALDADGVRTRLSALLQTRFVLAERAGDEAARKHYERLLRQVDHDGALVRWLERGAAVSLHTMPTGLNAAIFRLIERARCLRPDETVRRDVTPIEVRDVPVGPALATVTASGTTVRVPFVVVRDRPVEIELPWPGEVRPGFAVVTAGRFLYGGDPLDDEGSPARAAKLPTFQIGVHPVTCLEYHGFLEALAGDPEQQAARAPRMGLTGIPLWGAEGQQRFGGFSPHRPVTGISLADAHAYAQWRGRREGLTYRLPTSAEWEKAARGVDGRAWPWGDRFEPAFCRGERFTLHDVGLFPDDVSPYGVHDLVTGVLEWTLTAARDDPDACYVRGGCSALPLHGQPCTSRITRDPRAPSPFIGFRLVIPG
;
A
#
# COMPACT_ATOMS: atom_id res chain seq x y z
N HIS A 1 2.21 -46.01 -7.20
CA HIS A 1 1.43 -44.89 -7.73
C HIS A 1 2.36 -43.87 -8.36
N ALA A 2 2.09 -43.44 -9.59
CA ALA A 2 2.75 -42.27 -10.17
C ALA A 2 2.07 -41.00 -9.66
N VAL A 3 2.84 -39.96 -9.33
CA VAL A 3 2.29 -38.70 -8.81
C VAL A 3 2.64 -37.55 -9.75
N ARG A 4 1.61 -36.83 -10.21
CA ARG A 4 1.73 -35.53 -10.86
C ARG A 4 1.36 -34.42 -9.90
N PHE A 5 2.19 -33.39 -9.85
CA PHE A 5 2.02 -32.23 -9.00
C PHE A 5 1.77 -31.00 -9.85
N HIS A 6 0.60 -30.38 -9.68
CA HIS A 6 0.14 -29.21 -10.43
C HIS A 6 0.01 -28.01 -9.51
N GLN A 7 0.38 -26.83 -10.01
CA GLN A 7 0.04 -25.56 -9.37
C GLN A 7 -1.20 -24.97 -10.04
N TYR A 8 -2.19 -24.55 -9.26
CA TYR A 8 -3.33 -23.84 -9.81
C TYR A 8 -2.92 -22.44 -10.27
N ARG A 9 -3.39 -22.05 -11.46
CA ARG A 9 -3.25 -20.71 -12.01
C ARG A 9 -4.61 -20.20 -12.44
N ASP A 10 -4.83 -18.90 -12.26
CA ASP A 10 -5.98 -18.22 -12.83
C ASP A 10 -5.77 -18.02 -14.33
N ALA A 11 -6.58 -18.69 -15.14
CA ALA A 11 -6.64 -18.53 -16.58
C ALA A 11 -8.02 -17.96 -16.97
N ALA A 12 -8.09 -16.63 -17.11
CA ALA A 12 -9.30 -15.91 -17.48
C ALA A 12 -10.50 -16.07 -16.50
N GLY A 13 -10.23 -16.17 -15.20
CA GLY A 13 -11.24 -16.30 -14.14
C GLY A 13 -11.58 -17.74 -13.77
N VAL A 14 -10.88 -18.71 -14.35
CA VAL A 14 -11.00 -20.14 -14.03
C VAL A 14 -9.68 -20.63 -13.47
N LEU A 15 -9.71 -21.20 -12.27
CA LEU A 15 -8.58 -21.89 -11.64
C LEU A 15 -8.36 -23.23 -12.36
N GLN A 16 -7.31 -23.27 -13.17
CA GLN A 16 -6.89 -24.47 -13.88
C GLN A 16 -5.54 -24.96 -13.36
N PRO A 17 -5.35 -26.29 -13.21
CA PRO A 17 -4.03 -26.83 -12.93
C PRO A 17 -3.11 -26.57 -14.12
N ASP A 18 -1.84 -26.21 -13.87
CA ASP A 18 -0.84 -26.13 -14.93
C ASP A 18 -0.49 -27.51 -15.52
N GLU A 19 0.44 -27.58 -16.47
CA GLU A 19 0.82 -28.84 -17.15
C GLU A 19 1.26 -29.95 -16.16
N GLY A 20 1.65 -29.56 -14.93
CA GLY A 20 2.06 -30.47 -13.88
C GLY A 20 3.45 -31.05 -14.11
N ARG A 21 4.09 -31.47 -13.02
CA ARG A 21 5.39 -32.14 -13.04
C ARG A 21 5.30 -33.50 -12.35
N SER A 22 6.00 -34.50 -12.90
CA SER A 22 6.17 -35.79 -12.25
C SER A 22 7.13 -35.65 -11.06
N VAL A 23 6.73 -36.13 -9.88
CA VAL A 23 7.50 -35.97 -8.62
C VAL A 23 7.99 -37.29 -8.02
N GLY A 24 7.84 -38.40 -8.76
CA GLY A 24 8.28 -39.74 -8.33
C GLY A 24 7.21 -40.54 -7.59
N ALA A 25 7.62 -41.67 -6.98
CA ALA A 25 6.76 -42.53 -6.17
C ALA A 25 6.74 -42.09 -4.70
N VAL A 26 5.65 -42.36 -3.99
CA VAL A 26 5.52 -42.10 -2.55
C VAL A 26 6.40 -43.04 -1.70
N PRO A 27 7.01 -42.58 -0.58
CA PRO A 27 6.98 -41.21 -0.03
C PRO A 27 7.95 -40.25 -0.74
N PHE A 28 7.55 -38.99 -0.91
CA PHE A 28 8.39 -37.91 -1.45
C PHE A 28 8.26 -36.62 -0.62
N ALA A 29 9.22 -35.71 -0.75
CA ALA A 29 9.19 -34.40 -0.10
C ALA A 29 9.54 -33.28 -1.09
N MET A 30 8.95 -32.10 -0.91
CA MET A 30 9.20 -30.92 -1.73
C MET A 30 9.48 -29.70 -0.84
N ALA A 31 10.40 -28.84 -1.27
CA ALA A 31 10.76 -27.61 -0.59
C ALA A 31 10.70 -26.41 -1.54
N ASN A 32 10.68 -25.20 -0.98
CA ASN A 32 10.67 -23.92 -1.72
C ASN A 32 9.47 -23.75 -2.68
N LEU A 33 8.31 -24.27 -2.29
CA LEU A 33 7.05 -24.05 -3.01
C LEU A 33 6.55 -22.61 -2.81
N ARG A 34 5.90 -22.03 -3.83
CA ARG A 34 5.23 -20.73 -3.69
C ARG A 34 3.97 -20.91 -2.81
N PRO A 35 3.57 -19.92 -2.00
CA PRO A 35 2.25 -19.97 -1.37
C PRO A 35 1.14 -20.08 -2.43
N GLY A 36 0.08 -20.83 -2.14
CA GLY A 36 -1.08 -21.00 -3.04
C GLY A 36 -1.69 -22.40 -3.04
N ALA A 37 -2.63 -22.61 -3.99
CA ALA A 37 -3.35 -23.87 -4.18
C ALA A 37 -2.66 -24.81 -5.17
N TYR A 38 -2.68 -26.10 -4.85
CA TYR A 38 -2.02 -27.17 -5.58
C TYR A 38 -2.95 -28.37 -5.75
N LEU A 39 -2.81 -29.08 -6.86
CA LEU A 39 -3.47 -30.35 -7.11
C LEU A 39 -2.42 -31.44 -7.27
N LEU A 40 -2.56 -32.52 -6.50
CA LEU A 40 -1.81 -33.75 -6.70
C LEU A 40 -2.75 -34.77 -7.33
N VAL A 41 -2.34 -35.33 -8.47
CA VAL A 41 -3.03 -36.43 -9.13
C VAL A 41 -2.16 -37.68 -9.00
N MET A 42 -2.71 -38.68 -8.32
CA MET A 42 -2.06 -39.97 -8.12
C MET A 42 -2.76 -40.99 -9.01
N THR A 43 -1.98 -41.72 -9.80
CA THR A 43 -2.49 -42.80 -10.65
C THR A 43 -2.00 -44.14 -10.11
N ASP A 44 -2.92 -45.08 -9.92
CA ASP A 44 -2.59 -46.45 -9.54
C ASP A 44 -2.26 -47.36 -10.74
N ALA A 45 -1.96 -48.63 -10.47
CA ALA A 45 -1.59 -49.60 -11.51
C ALA A 45 -2.74 -49.93 -12.49
N PHE A 46 -3.98 -49.54 -12.17
CA PHE A 46 -5.17 -49.73 -12.98
C PHE A 46 -5.63 -48.42 -13.65
N GLU A 47 -4.74 -47.43 -13.74
CA GLU A 47 -5.01 -46.10 -14.32
C GLU A 47 -6.09 -45.30 -13.58
N ARG A 48 -6.42 -45.64 -12.32
CA ARG A 48 -7.41 -44.89 -11.53
C ARG A 48 -6.77 -43.63 -10.95
N GLU A 49 -7.39 -42.47 -11.19
CA GLU A 49 -6.94 -41.19 -10.64
C GLU A 49 -7.52 -40.92 -9.25
N THR A 50 -6.66 -40.59 -8.30
CA THR A 50 -7.03 -39.97 -7.02
C THR A 50 -6.51 -38.54 -6.97
N ARG A 51 -7.40 -37.61 -6.63
CA ARG A 51 -7.13 -36.17 -6.61
C ARG A 51 -7.01 -35.68 -5.17
N LEU A 52 -5.95 -34.93 -4.88
CA LEU A 52 -5.72 -34.30 -3.58
C LEU A 52 -5.52 -32.80 -3.79
N SER A 53 -6.43 -32.00 -3.23
CA SER A 53 -6.24 -30.55 -3.16
C SER A 53 -5.43 -30.18 -1.94
N VAL A 54 -4.49 -29.24 -2.09
CA VAL A 54 -3.63 -28.75 -1.02
C VAL A 54 -3.50 -27.23 -1.13
N HIS A 55 -3.64 -26.52 -0.01
CA HIS A 55 -3.34 -25.10 0.09
C HIS A 55 -2.15 -24.89 1.03
N LEU A 56 -1.16 -24.08 0.62
CA LEU A 56 0.04 -23.80 1.41
C LEU A 56 0.17 -22.29 1.68
N ALA A 57 0.26 -21.92 2.96
CA ALA A 57 0.59 -20.57 3.40
C ALA A 57 2.11 -20.33 3.46
N ARG A 58 2.52 -19.06 3.60
CA ARG A 58 3.94 -18.70 3.67
C ARG A 58 4.58 -19.25 4.94
N GLY A 59 5.64 -20.05 4.78
CA GLY A 59 6.34 -20.69 5.90
C GLY A 59 5.64 -21.93 6.48
N GLU A 60 4.50 -22.34 5.92
CA GLU A 60 3.79 -23.54 6.36
C GLU A 60 4.53 -24.81 5.92
N ARG A 61 4.62 -25.78 6.83
CA ARG A 61 5.07 -27.14 6.54
C ARG A 61 3.90 -28.10 6.70
N LEU A 62 3.50 -28.73 5.60
CA LEU A 62 2.40 -29.70 5.59
C LEU A 62 2.94 -31.12 5.40
N SER A 63 2.49 -32.05 6.23
CA SER A 63 2.76 -33.49 6.11
C SER A 63 1.44 -34.22 5.97
N LEU A 64 1.26 -34.96 4.87
CA LEU A 64 0.02 -35.67 4.55
C LEU A 64 0.26 -37.18 4.55
N TYR A 65 -0.61 -37.90 5.25
CA TYR A 65 -0.67 -39.36 5.23
C TYR A 65 -2.01 -39.75 4.60
N LEU A 66 -1.95 -40.44 3.46
CA LEU A 66 -3.14 -40.78 2.69
C LEU A 66 -3.43 -42.27 2.82
N TYR A 67 -4.65 -42.58 3.24
CA TYR A 67 -5.21 -43.93 3.19
C TYR A 67 -6.12 -44.01 1.98
N LEU A 68 -5.71 -44.77 0.97
CA LEU A 68 -6.50 -44.97 -0.23
C LEU A 68 -7.48 -46.13 -0.03
N PRO A 69 -8.71 -46.06 -0.57
CA PRO A 69 -9.62 -47.19 -0.54
C PRO A 69 -9.10 -48.34 -1.42
N GLU A 70 -9.37 -49.59 -1.01
CA GLU A 70 -8.99 -50.79 -1.79
C GLU A 70 -9.70 -50.84 -3.15
N SER A 71 -10.96 -50.35 -3.19
CA SER A 71 -11.76 -50.24 -4.41
C SER A 71 -12.57 -48.93 -4.44
N LEU A 72 -12.85 -48.46 -5.65
CA LEU A 72 -13.70 -47.31 -5.93
C LEU A 72 -14.95 -47.83 -6.65
N PRO A 73 -16.16 -47.72 -6.06
CA PRO A 73 -17.39 -48.07 -6.75
C PRO A 73 -17.59 -47.23 -8.02
N ASP A 74 -18.20 -47.82 -9.04
CA ASP A 74 -18.48 -47.13 -10.29
C ASP A 74 -19.34 -45.87 -10.05
N GLY A 75 -18.92 -44.75 -10.64
CA GLY A 75 -19.59 -43.46 -10.46
C GLY A 75 -19.26 -42.71 -9.16
N PHE A 76 -18.36 -43.21 -8.31
CA PHE A 76 -17.90 -42.51 -7.11
C PHE A 76 -16.51 -41.90 -7.28
N VAL A 77 -16.23 -40.85 -6.51
CA VAL A 77 -14.89 -40.28 -6.35
C VAL A 77 -14.47 -40.36 -4.88
N PHE A 78 -13.18 -40.53 -4.63
CA PHE A 78 -12.62 -40.51 -3.28
C PHE A 78 -12.16 -39.10 -2.92
N VAL A 79 -12.66 -38.59 -1.79
CA VAL A 79 -12.21 -37.34 -1.18
C VAL A 79 -11.28 -37.69 -0.02
N PRO A 80 -9.96 -37.43 -0.12
CA PRO A 80 -9.02 -37.89 0.88
C PRO A 80 -9.18 -37.22 2.25
N GLU A 81 -8.70 -37.90 3.30
CA GLU A 81 -8.55 -37.31 4.63
C GLU A 81 -7.65 -36.07 4.59
N GLY A 82 -7.98 -35.06 5.39
CA GLY A 82 -7.12 -33.89 5.56
C GLY A 82 -7.87 -32.59 5.84
N PRO A 83 -7.13 -31.52 6.17
CA PRO A 83 -7.71 -30.23 6.49
C PRO A 83 -8.28 -29.54 5.23
N PHE A 84 -9.37 -28.83 5.40
CA PHE A 84 -9.91 -27.90 4.41
C PHE A 84 -10.47 -26.64 5.08
N ARG A 85 -10.60 -25.56 4.32
CA ARG A 85 -11.27 -24.34 4.76
C ARG A 85 -12.79 -24.50 4.57
N ALA A 86 -13.51 -24.63 5.67
CA ALA A 86 -14.97 -24.62 5.70
C ALA A 86 -15.49 -23.20 5.92
N GLY A 87 -16.71 -22.92 5.48
CA GLY A 87 -17.40 -21.65 5.74
C GLY A 87 -16.87 -20.45 4.97
N CYS A 88 -17.37 -19.27 5.30
CA CYS A 88 -16.83 -18.00 4.82
C CYS A 88 -16.93 -16.90 5.88
N ASP A 89 -15.99 -15.96 5.81
CA ASP A 89 -15.98 -14.76 6.65
C ASP A 89 -16.28 -13.58 5.74
N GLY A 90 -17.32 -12.85 6.04
CA GLY A 90 -17.70 -11.66 5.31
C GLY A 90 -18.72 -10.87 6.10
N ASP A 91 -18.93 -9.63 5.67
CA ASP A 91 -19.85 -8.72 6.32
C ASP A 91 -21.20 -9.40 6.50
N ALA A 92 -21.73 -9.32 7.72
CA ALA A 92 -22.85 -10.06 8.30
C ALA A 92 -24.19 -9.97 7.53
N GLY A 93 -24.19 -9.31 6.38
CA GLY A 93 -25.32 -9.20 5.47
C GLY A 93 -25.44 -10.32 4.45
N VAL A 94 -24.38 -10.64 3.69
CA VAL A 94 -24.47 -11.51 2.49
C VAL A 94 -24.61 -13.01 2.83
N GLN A 95 -24.27 -13.38 4.07
CA GLN A 95 -23.77 -14.73 4.40
C GLN A 95 -24.44 -15.36 5.64
N ALA A 96 -25.62 -14.87 6.06
CA ALA A 96 -26.19 -15.14 7.39
C ALA A 96 -26.33 -16.62 7.78
N ASP A 97 -26.47 -17.53 6.81
CA ASP A 97 -26.54 -18.96 7.09
C ASP A 97 -25.23 -19.70 6.80
N ALA A 98 -24.18 -19.13 6.20
CA ALA A 98 -22.95 -19.89 5.95
C ALA A 98 -22.33 -20.43 7.26
N LEU A 99 -21.61 -21.55 7.18
CA LEU A 99 -20.74 -21.95 8.29
C LEU A 99 -19.71 -20.83 8.55
N PRO A 100 -19.33 -20.57 9.81
CA PRO A 100 -18.25 -19.63 10.11
C PRO A 100 -16.97 -20.10 9.41
N ALA A 101 -16.15 -19.18 8.90
CA ALA A 101 -14.91 -19.62 8.29
C ALA A 101 -14.00 -20.25 9.34
N GLY A 102 -13.41 -21.38 8.97
CA GLY A 102 -12.43 -22.03 9.82
C GLY A 102 -11.81 -23.25 9.18
N ARG A 103 -10.75 -23.76 9.82
CA ARG A 103 -10.09 -24.98 9.38
C ARG A 103 -10.85 -26.17 9.97
N CYS A 104 -11.26 -27.10 9.11
CA CYS A 104 -11.94 -28.32 9.49
C CYS A 104 -11.16 -29.53 8.95
N THR A 105 -11.08 -30.60 9.73
CA THR A 105 -10.45 -31.85 9.28
C THR A 105 -11.51 -32.95 9.20
N LEU A 106 -11.62 -33.56 8.03
CA LEU A 106 -12.52 -34.71 7.80
C LEU A 106 -11.72 -35.96 7.49
N ALA A 107 -12.23 -37.10 7.95
CA ALA A 107 -11.81 -38.41 7.49
C ALA A 107 -12.06 -38.57 5.97
N GLY A 108 -11.39 -39.54 5.35
CA GLY A 108 -11.64 -39.86 3.94
C GLY A 108 -13.05 -40.43 3.74
N PHE A 109 -13.69 -40.06 2.63
CA PHE A 109 -15.01 -40.56 2.25
C PHE A 109 -15.12 -40.69 0.73
N LEU A 110 -16.10 -41.47 0.27
CA LEU A 110 -16.44 -41.55 -1.14
C LEU A 110 -17.77 -40.83 -1.36
N ILE A 111 -17.87 -40.08 -2.46
CA ILE A 111 -19.10 -39.36 -2.84
C ILE A 111 -19.42 -39.64 -4.30
N ALA A 112 -20.70 -39.78 -4.61
CA ALA A 112 -21.14 -39.97 -5.98
C ALA A 112 -20.74 -38.76 -6.83
N ARG A 113 -20.14 -39.03 -7.99
CA ARG A 113 -19.74 -38.01 -8.97
C ARG A 113 -20.92 -37.15 -9.39
N ASP A 114 -22.09 -37.78 -9.49
CA ASP A 114 -23.32 -37.24 -10.04
C ASP A 114 -24.45 -37.30 -9.01
N VAL A 115 -25.40 -36.37 -9.11
CA VAL A 115 -26.68 -36.46 -8.42
C VAL A 115 -27.51 -37.63 -8.96
N VAL A 116 -28.38 -38.19 -8.11
CA VAL A 116 -29.26 -39.28 -8.53
C VAL A 116 -30.15 -38.81 -9.67
N THR A 117 -30.17 -39.57 -10.75
CA THR A 117 -30.95 -39.25 -11.95
C THR A 117 -32.39 -39.75 -11.84
N LEU A 118 -33.27 -39.18 -12.65
CA LEU A 118 -34.64 -39.67 -12.76
C LEU A 118 -34.68 -41.14 -13.22
N GLY A 119 -33.77 -41.58 -14.10
CA GLY A 119 -33.69 -42.99 -14.52
C GLY A 119 -33.35 -43.93 -13.36
N GLU A 120 -32.37 -43.55 -12.54
CA GLU A 120 -31.99 -44.33 -11.36
C GLU A 120 -33.10 -44.39 -10.31
N TYR A 121 -33.77 -43.27 -10.04
CA TYR A 121 -34.87 -43.23 -9.08
C TYR A 121 -36.12 -43.95 -9.60
N GLY A 122 -36.37 -43.93 -10.91
CA GLY A 122 -37.43 -44.71 -11.56
C GLY A 122 -37.25 -46.22 -11.34
N ALA A 123 -36.02 -46.72 -11.49
CA ALA A 123 -35.71 -48.13 -11.22
C ALA A 123 -35.98 -48.53 -9.75
N PHE A 124 -35.75 -47.63 -8.80
CA PHE A 124 -36.13 -47.82 -7.39
C PHE A 124 -37.65 -47.94 -7.23
N LEU A 125 -38.41 -47.02 -7.82
CA LEU A 125 -39.87 -47.05 -7.73
C LEU A 125 -40.47 -48.29 -8.41
N ASP A 126 -39.89 -48.75 -9.52
CA ASP A 126 -40.30 -49.98 -10.19
C ASP A 126 -40.08 -51.22 -9.32
N ALA A 127 -38.88 -51.33 -8.73
CA ALA A 127 -38.56 -52.41 -7.80
C ALA A 127 -39.46 -52.36 -6.56
N LEU A 128 -39.77 -51.16 -6.06
CA LEU A 128 -40.65 -50.97 -4.92
C LEU A 128 -42.10 -51.31 -5.28
N HIS A 129 -42.60 -50.90 -6.44
CA HIS A 129 -43.98 -51.14 -6.86
C HIS A 129 -44.29 -52.63 -7.02
N GLN A 130 -43.33 -53.43 -7.47
CA GLN A 130 -43.48 -54.89 -7.54
C GLN A 130 -43.70 -55.52 -6.16
N ARG A 131 -43.23 -54.88 -5.08
CA ARG A 131 -43.32 -55.39 -3.70
C ARG A 131 -44.47 -54.73 -2.93
N ASP A 132 -44.60 -53.41 -3.04
CA ASP A 132 -45.59 -52.57 -2.37
C ASP A 132 -45.97 -51.37 -3.27
N PRO A 133 -47.04 -51.50 -4.07
CA PRO A 133 -47.55 -50.44 -4.93
C PRO A 133 -47.96 -49.15 -4.19
N ALA A 134 -48.45 -49.29 -2.94
CA ALA A 134 -48.90 -48.15 -2.16
C ALA A 134 -47.71 -47.32 -1.67
N GLN A 135 -46.66 -48.00 -1.20
CA GLN A 135 -45.42 -47.35 -0.80
C GLN A 135 -44.69 -46.72 -2.00
N ALA A 136 -44.65 -47.40 -3.15
CA ALA A 136 -44.11 -46.82 -4.39
C ALA A 136 -44.85 -45.54 -4.82
N ARG A 137 -46.19 -45.51 -4.67
CA ARG A 137 -46.98 -44.30 -4.93
C ARG A 137 -46.75 -43.20 -3.90
N ALA A 138 -46.56 -43.54 -2.63
CA ALA A 138 -46.29 -42.57 -1.57
C ALA A 138 -44.97 -41.83 -1.82
N ARG A 139 -43.93 -42.57 -2.22
CA ARG A 139 -42.56 -42.08 -2.48
C ARG A 139 -42.32 -41.53 -3.90
N ALA A 140 -43.37 -41.50 -4.72
CA ALA A 140 -43.28 -40.96 -6.07
C ALA A 140 -43.13 -39.42 -6.02
N PRO A 141 -42.26 -38.83 -6.87
CA PRO A 141 -41.95 -37.40 -6.84
C PRO A 141 -43.17 -36.48 -6.99
N ARG A 142 -43.14 -35.35 -6.26
CA ARG A 142 -44.25 -34.37 -6.14
C ARG A 142 -43.74 -32.95 -6.18
N ALA A 143 -44.62 -32.02 -6.56
CA ALA A 143 -44.25 -30.60 -6.63
C ALA A 143 -44.10 -29.96 -5.23
N PHE A 144 -44.94 -30.38 -4.29
CA PHE A 144 -44.97 -29.96 -2.88
C PHE A 144 -45.77 -30.99 -2.05
N GLU A 145 -45.74 -30.84 -0.74
CA GLU A 145 -46.41 -31.75 0.19
C GLU A 145 -47.94 -31.79 -0.06
N GLY A 146 -48.50 -33.00 -0.18
CA GLY A 146 -49.93 -33.19 -0.51
C GLY A 146 -50.30 -33.08 -2.00
N ALA A 147 -49.40 -32.61 -2.88
CA ALA A 147 -49.65 -32.60 -4.33
C ALA A 147 -49.72 -34.05 -4.88
N PRO A 148 -50.50 -34.33 -5.93
CA PRO A 148 -50.46 -35.63 -6.60
C PRO A 148 -49.06 -35.89 -7.19
N PRO A 149 -48.60 -37.16 -7.22
CA PRO A 149 -47.30 -37.46 -7.80
C PRO A 149 -47.36 -37.21 -9.30
N PHE A 150 -46.33 -36.55 -9.82
CA PHE A 150 -46.25 -36.31 -11.26
C PHE A 150 -45.75 -37.55 -12.03
N TRP A 151 -45.25 -38.57 -11.32
CA TRP A 151 -45.00 -39.90 -11.88
C TRP A 151 -46.11 -40.87 -11.56
N ARG A 152 -46.49 -41.69 -12.54
CA ARG A 152 -47.54 -42.69 -12.43
C ARG A 152 -47.06 -44.04 -12.98
N PRO A 153 -47.51 -45.17 -12.41
CA PRO A 153 -47.21 -46.48 -12.96
C PRO A 153 -47.83 -46.64 -14.35
N GLY A 154 -47.07 -47.18 -15.29
CA GLY A 154 -47.49 -47.49 -16.65
C GLY A 154 -46.86 -48.79 -17.19
N ALA A 155 -47.12 -49.12 -18.46
CA ALA A 155 -46.69 -50.38 -19.07
C ALA A 155 -45.16 -50.61 -19.13
N LYS A 156 -44.36 -49.56 -18.93
CA LYS A 156 -42.89 -49.60 -18.90
C LYS A 156 -42.30 -49.27 -17.51
N GLY A 157 -43.11 -49.39 -16.45
CA GLY A 157 -42.73 -48.95 -15.09
C GLY A 157 -43.34 -47.59 -14.71
N TYR A 158 -42.89 -47.01 -13.59
CA TYR A 158 -43.16 -45.62 -13.20
C TYR A 158 -42.59 -44.70 -14.28
N GLY A 159 -43.49 -44.26 -15.15
CA GLY A 159 -43.17 -43.54 -16.36
C GLY A 159 -43.34 -42.04 -16.21
N PHE A 160 -42.55 -41.32 -17.00
CA PHE A 160 -42.53 -39.87 -17.17
C PHE A 160 -43.73 -39.39 -17.98
N PRO A 161 -44.56 -38.49 -17.43
CA PRO A 161 -45.08 -37.43 -18.29
C PRO A 161 -45.08 -36.10 -17.55
N VAL A 162 -44.06 -35.26 -17.79
CA VAL A 162 -44.19 -33.82 -17.55
C VAL A 162 -43.48 -33.08 -18.67
N ILE A 163 -44.27 -32.50 -19.57
CA ILE A 163 -43.81 -31.41 -20.43
C ILE A 163 -43.44 -30.26 -19.48
N GLY A 164 -42.16 -29.96 -19.36
CA GLY A 164 -41.68 -28.79 -18.61
C GLY A 164 -42.19 -27.49 -19.26
N ARG A 165 -42.12 -26.37 -18.53
CA ARG A 165 -42.53 -25.05 -19.01
C ARG A 165 -41.85 -24.77 -20.38
N GLY A 166 -42.65 -24.67 -21.45
CA GLY A 166 -42.16 -24.41 -22.81
C GLY A 166 -41.97 -25.62 -23.71
N GLY A 167 -42.55 -26.79 -23.40
CA GLY A 167 -42.59 -27.93 -24.33
C GLY A 167 -41.44 -28.95 -24.19
N ALA A 168 -40.54 -28.79 -23.22
CA ALA A 168 -39.35 -29.63 -23.12
C ALA A 168 -39.62 -30.94 -22.36
N GLU A 169 -39.25 -32.07 -22.96
CA GLU A 169 -39.36 -33.41 -22.36
C GLU A 169 -38.23 -33.66 -21.35
N TRP A 170 -38.59 -34.06 -20.13
CA TRP A 170 -37.63 -34.59 -19.15
C TRP A 170 -37.34 -36.07 -19.45
N GLY A 171 -36.07 -36.45 -19.38
CA GLY A 171 -35.59 -37.80 -19.69
C GLY A 171 -34.74 -38.41 -18.57
N PRO A 172 -34.34 -39.70 -18.70
CA PRO A 172 -33.69 -40.48 -17.64
C PRO A 172 -32.36 -39.92 -17.13
N GLN A 173 -31.68 -39.05 -17.91
CA GLN A 173 -30.42 -38.42 -17.52
C GLN A 173 -30.56 -37.12 -16.71
N HIS A 174 -31.78 -36.65 -16.47
CA HIS A 174 -32.00 -35.44 -15.66
C HIS A 174 -31.91 -35.77 -14.17
N PRO A 175 -31.54 -34.80 -13.31
CA PRO A 175 -31.57 -34.96 -11.86
C PRO A 175 -32.97 -35.33 -11.34
N VAL A 176 -33.04 -36.18 -10.32
CA VAL A 176 -34.28 -36.39 -9.56
C VAL A 176 -34.65 -35.11 -8.80
N VAL A 177 -35.91 -34.70 -8.88
CA VAL A 177 -36.46 -33.53 -8.18
C VAL A 177 -37.81 -33.86 -7.57
N GLY A 178 -38.24 -33.10 -6.56
CA GLY A 178 -39.56 -33.30 -5.95
C GLY A 178 -39.61 -34.47 -4.98
N VAL A 179 -38.48 -34.80 -4.36
CA VAL A 179 -38.32 -35.84 -3.33
C VAL A 179 -38.02 -35.18 -1.99
N ASN A 180 -38.45 -35.80 -0.88
CA ASN A 180 -38.06 -35.37 0.46
C ASN A 180 -36.90 -36.23 1.00
N ALA A 181 -36.46 -35.95 2.22
CA ALA A 181 -35.33 -36.67 2.82
C ALA A 181 -35.63 -38.14 3.11
N ASP A 182 -36.85 -38.47 3.51
CA ASP A 182 -37.25 -39.85 3.82
C ASP A 182 -37.28 -40.72 2.55
N ASP A 183 -37.61 -40.12 1.41
CA ASP A 183 -37.55 -40.73 0.09
C ASP A 183 -36.11 -40.98 -0.37
N ALA A 184 -35.24 -39.99 -0.18
CA ALA A 184 -33.82 -40.11 -0.49
C ALA A 184 -33.13 -41.21 0.36
N LEU A 185 -33.46 -41.29 1.66
CA LEU A 185 -32.95 -42.33 2.56
C LEU A 185 -33.48 -43.73 2.20
N ALA A 186 -34.74 -43.85 1.79
CA ALA A 186 -35.30 -45.12 1.33
C ALA A 186 -34.62 -45.60 0.03
N TYR A 187 -34.34 -44.69 -0.89
CA TYR A 187 -33.55 -44.98 -2.09
C TYR A 187 -32.13 -45.45 -1.73
N ALA A 188 -31.45 -44.76 -0.81
CA ALA A 188 -30.11 -45.14 -0.36
C ALA A 188 -30.09 -46.55 0.25
N ALA A 189 -31.06 -46.88 1.10
CA ALA A 189 -31.20 -48.21 1.70
C ALA A 189 -31.47 -49.30 0.65
N TRP A 190 -32.34 -49.03 -0.33
CA TRP A 190 -32.62 -49.95 -1.43
C TRP A 190 -31.38 -50.20 -2.29
N ARG A 191 -30.69 -49.14 -2.72
CA ARG A 191 -29.46 -49.25 -3.51
C ARG A 191 -28.39 -49.99 -2.72
N GLY A 192 -28.33 -49.78 -1.40
CA GLY A 192 -27.37 -50.44 -0.53
C GLY A 192 -27.59 -51.94 -0.41
N GLN A 193 -28.85 -52.39 -0.32
CA GLN A 193 -29.19 -53.82 -0.37
C GLN A 193 -28.84 -54.45 -1.73
N ARG A 194 -29.02 -53.70 -2.82
CA ARG A 194 -28.73 -54.19 -4.18
C ARG A 194 -27.23 -54.32 -4.44
N ASP A 195 -26.46 -53.31 -4.06
CA ASP A 195 -25.03 -53.23 -4.38
C ASP A 195 -24.15 -53.84 -3.25
N GLY A 196 -24.72 -54.14 -2.09
CA GLY A 196 -23.98 -54.64 -0.92
C GLY A 196 -23.14 -53.58 -0.21
N LEU A 197 -23.49 -52.29 -0.36
CA LEU A 197 -22.73 -51.14 0.16
C LEU A 197 -23.60 -50.25 1.06
N PRO A 198 -23.05 -49.66 2.14
CA PRO A 198 -23.81 -48.87 3.10
C PRO A 198 -24.03 -47.42 2.66
N TYR A 199 -24.78 -47.18 1.58
CA TYR A 199 -25.01 -45.82 1.08
C TYR A 199 -25.76 -44.94 2.08
N ARG A 200 -25.34 -43.68 2.18
CA ARG A 200 -25.99 -42.62 2.97
C ARG A 200 -26.01 -41.30 2.19
N LEU A 201 -26.64 -40.28 2.76
CA LEU A 201 -26.47 -38.90 2.28
C LEU A 201 -25.13 -38.34 2.78
N PRO A 202 -24.51 -37.39 2.07
CA PRO A 202 -23.33 -36.69 2.60
C PRO A 202 -23.72 -35.81 3.79
N THR A 203 -22.80 -35.61 4.74
CA THR A 203 -22.90 -34.50 5.70
C THR A 203 -22.68 -33.17 4.98
N GLU A 204 -23.11 -32.06 5.60
CA GLU A 204 -22.85 -30.71 5.09
C GLU A 204 -21.35 -30.47 4.86
N LEU A 205 -20.49 -30.89 5.80
CA LEU A 205 -19.04 -30.69 5.71
C LEU A 205 -18.39 -31.58 4.64
N GLU A 206 -18.83 -32.83 4.50
CA GLU A 206 -18.37 -33.71 3.42
C GLU A 206 -18.75 -33.14 2.05
N TRP A 207 -20.00 -32.68 1.90
CA TRP A 207 -20.45 -32.03 0.68
C TRP A 207 -19.61 -30.79 0.37
N GLU A 208 -19.39 -29.93 1.37
CA GLU A 208 -18.63 -28.71 1.20
C GLU A 208 -17.18 -28.96 0.82
N LYS A 209 -16.50 -29.89 1.50
CA LYS A 209 -15.13 -30.29 1.14
C LYS A 209 -15.09 -30.83 -0.28
N ALA A 210 -16.00 -31.73 -0.64
CA ALA A 210 -16.09 -32.31 -1.97
C ALA A 210 -16.29 -31.24 -3.05
N ALA A 211 -17.03 -30.16 -2.75
CA ALA A 211 -17.28 -29.07 -3.67
C ALA A 211 -16.08 -28.11 -3.80
N ARG A 212 -15.51 -27.68 -2.66
CA ARG A 212 -14.64 -26.50 -2.55
C ARG A 212 -13.15 -26.78 -2.55
N GLY A 213 -12.72 -28.02 -2.33
CA GLY A 213 -11.31 -28.34 -2.14
C GLY A 213 -10.76 -27.93 -0.77
N ALA A 214 -9.46 -28.14 -0.58
CA ALA A 214 -8.76 -27.80 0.67
C ALA A 214 -8.65 -26.28 0.88
N GLU A 215 -8.59 -25.52 -0.21
CA GLU A 215 -8.44 -24.07 -0.28
C GLU A 215 -9.74 -23.30 0.01
N GLY A 216 -10.90 -23.97 -0.04
CA GLY A 216 -12.20 -23.35 0.24
C GLY A 216 -12.71 -22.43 -0.88
N ARG A 217 -12.71 -22.88 -2.14
CA ARG A 217 -13.17 -22.08 -3.29
C ARG A 217 -14.59 -21.57 -3.13
N THR A 218 -14.89 -20.39 -3.66
CA THR A 218 -16.28 -19.87 -3.73
C THR A 218 -17.14 -20.63 -4.75
N TYR A 219 -16.60 -20.93 -5.93
CA TYR A 219 -17.23 -21.74 -7.00
C TYR A 219 -16.29 -22.88 -7.43
N PRO A 220 -16.76 -23.93 -8.12
CA PRO A 220 -15.91 -25.03 -8.58
C PRO A 220 -14.71 -24.55 -9.42
N TRP A 221 -14.93 -23.53 -10.23
CA TRP A 221 -13.92 -22.88 -11.07
C TRP A 221 -13.09 -21.80 -10.38
N GLY A 222 -13.35 -21.45 -9.12
CA GLY A 222 -12.56 -20.47 -8.36
C GLY A 222 -13.38 -19.36 -7.72
N GLU A 223 -12.80 -18.17 -7.59
CA GLU A 223 -13.41 -17.06 -6.84
C GLU A 223 -14.30 -16.16 -7.69
N ARG A 224 -14.12 -16.14 -9.02
CA ARG A 224 -14.84 -15.22 -9.90
C ARG A 224 -16.29 -15.69 -10.14
N PRO A 225 -17.29 -14.83 -9.94
CA PRO A 225 -18.66 -15.12 -10.34
C PRO A 225 -18.75 -15.22 -11.88
N GLU A 226 -19.21 -16.34 -12.40
CA GLU A 226 -19.48 -16.51 -13.84
C GLU A 226 -20.75 -17.35 -14.03
N PRO A 227 -21.92 -16.69 -14.20
CA PRO A 227 -23.20 -17.39 -14.29
C PRO A 227 -23.28 -18.41 -15.44
N SER A 228 -22.55 -18.19 -16.54
CA SER A 228 -22.59 -19.11 -17.68
C SER A 228 -21.95 -20.48 -17.42
N PHE A 229 -21.22 -20.65 -16.31
CA PHE A 229 -20.49 -21.88 -16.00
C PHE A 229 -21.30 -22.92 -15.21
N CYS A 230 -22.46 -22.56 -14.67
CA CYS A 230 -23.34 -23.50 -13.99
C CYS A 230 -24.82 -23.27 -14.32
N HIS A 231 -25.63 -24.30 -14.09
CA HIS A 231 -27.05 -24.21 -14.33
C HIS A 231 -27.80 -23.54 -13.17
N HIS A 232 -28.40 -22.37 -13.43
CA HIS A 232 -29.11 -21.54 -12.46
C HIS A 232 -30.34 -20.86 -13.09
N LEU A 233 -31.15 -20.16 -12.28
CA LEU A 233 -32.32 -19.42 -12.76
C LEU A 233 -31.90 -18.29 -13.71
N GLY A 234 -32.28 -18.41 -14.98
CA GLY A 234 -31.97 -17.43 -16.03
C GLY A 234 -30.81 -17.82 -16.95
N ALA A 235 -30.13 -18.93 -16.69
CA ALA A 235 -29.01 -19.42 -17.51
C ALA A 235 -29.38 -19.61 -19.00
N ASP A 236 -30.63 -19.94 -19.28
CA ASP A 236 -31.14 -20.25 -20.63
C ASP A 236 -31.85 -19.07 -21.33
N GLY A 237 -31.89 -17.88 -20.72
CA GLY A 237 -32.53 -16.70 -21.33
C GLY A 237 -34.04 -16.83 -21.60
N GLY A 238 -34.70 -17.84 -21.03
CA GLY A 238 -36.12 -18.15 -21.24
C GLY A 238 -36.77 -18.81 -20.02
N ALA A 239 -37.93 -19.47 -20.22
CA ALA A 239 -38.63 -20.16 -19.13
C ALA A 239 -37.71 -21.20 -18.44
N PRO A 240 -37.71 -21.31 -17.09
CA PRO A 240 -36.83 -22.23 -16.36
C PRO A 240 -37.04 -23.67 -16.81
N ARG A 241 -35.94 -24.37 -17.17
CA ARG A 241 -35.94 -25.76 -17.60
C ARG A 241 -34.88 -26.53 -16.85
N LEU A 242 -35.15 -27.79 -16.50
CA LEU A 242 -34.15 -28.69 -15.93
C LEU A 242 -33.22 -29.18 -17.06
N ARG A 243 -31.93 -29.37 -16.76
CA ARG A 243 -30.92 -29.87 -17.71
C ARG A 243 -30.44 -31.27 -17.30
N PRO A 244 -29.96 -32.11 -18.24
CA PRO A 244 -29.31 -33.37 -17.90
C PRO A 244 -28.10 -33.16 -16.98
N VAL A 245 -27.81 -34.15 -16.15
CA VAL A 245 -26.61 -34.19 -15.30
C VAL A 245 -25.36 -34.04 -16.16
N GLY A 246 -24.44 -33.16 -15.74
CA GLY A 246 -23.19 -32.88 -16.44
C GLY A 246 -23.32 -31.99 -17.68
N ALA A 247 -24.44 -31.30 -17.86
CA ALA A 247 -24.62 -30.33 -18.97
C ALA A 247 -23.65 -29.15 -18.90
N TYR A 248 -23.04 -28.89 -17.74
CA TYR A 248 -22.08 -27.81 -17.50
C TYR A 248 -20.73 -28.39 -17.06
N PRO A 249 -19.83 -28.74 -18.00
CA PRO A 249 -18.57 -29.41 -17.67
C PRO A 249 -17.65 -28.61 -16.73
N ILE A 250 -17.75 -27.28 -16.74
CA ILE A 250 -16.96 -26.37 -15.88
C ILE A 250 -17.45 -26.43 -14.42
N ASP A 251 -18.71 -26.79 -14.18
CA ASP A 251 -19.28 -27.05 -12.85
C ASP A 251 -18.83 -28.42 -12.33
N THR A 252 -17.51 -28.59 -12.22
CA THR A 252 -16.86 -29.79 -11.69
C THR A 252 -15.84 -29.37 -10.63
N SER A 253 -15.97 -29.93 -9.43
CA SER A 253 -15.07 -29.65 -8.31
C SER A 253 -13.65 -30.16 -8.55
N VAL A 254 -12.71 -29.74 -7.71
CA VAL A 254 -11.31 -30.22 -7.72
C VAL A 254 -11.19 -31.76 -7.60
N TYR A 255 -12.14 -32.40 -6.92
CA TYR A 255 -12.17 -33.85 -6.75
C TYR A 255 -12.89 -34.58 -7.90
N GLY A 256 -13.44 -33.85 -8.87
CA GLY A 256 -14.14 -34.42 -10.03
C GLY A 256 -15.65 -34.63 -9.84
N VAL A 257 -16.22 -34.09 -8.75
CA VAL A 257 -17.67 -34.13 -8.50
C VAL A 257 -18.38 -33.08 -9.36
N ARG A 258 -19.41 -33.46 -10.11
CA ARG A 258 -20.12 -32.61 -11.06
C ARG A 258 -21.36 -31.95 -10.46
N ASP A 259 -21.80 -30.87 -11.11
CA ASP A 259 -23.01 -30.11 -10.84
C ASP A 259 -23.09 -29.66 -9.37
N MET A 260 -22.01 -29.08 -8.85
CA MET A 260 -21.91 -28.68 -7.43
C MET A 260 -22.47 -27.27 -7.20
N ALA A 261 -22.25 -26.36 -8.15
CA ALA A 261 -22.77 -24.99 -8.09
C ALA A 261 -24.20 -24.89 -8.62
N GLY A 262 -24.56 -25.68 -9.63
CA GLY A 262 -25.86 -25.62 -10.32
C GLY A 262 -26.68 -26.92 -10.25
N ALA A 263 -27.56 -27.08 -11.23
CA ALA A 263 -28.49 -28.20 -11.39
C ALA A 263 -29.60 -28.25 -10.32
N VAL A 264 -29.35 -28.78 -9.13
CA VAL A 264 -30.34 -28.95 -8.06
C VAL A 264 -29.71 -28.69 -6.69
N ARG A 265 -30.51 -28.25 -5.73
CA ARG A 265 -30.11 -28.24 -4.32
C ARG A 265 -30.07 -29.65 -3.79
N GLU A 266 -29.15 -29.92 -2.88
CA GLU A 266 -28.91 -31.28 -2.41
C GLU A 266 -29.20 -31.47 -0.94
N LEU A 267 -29.93 -32.55 -0.65
CA LEU A 267 -30.18 -33.03 0.69
C LEU A 267 -28.89 -33.55 1.35
N THR A 268 -28.62 -33.08 2.56
CA THR A 268 -27.57 -33.61 3.43
C THR A 268 -28.16 -34.33 4.65
N GLU A 269 -27.36 -35.14 5.33
CA GLU A 269 -27.77 -35.75 6.60
C GLU A 269 -27.73 -34.77 7.79
N SER A 270 -27.12 -33.60 7.62
CA SER A 270 -26.92 -32.60 8.67
C SER A 270 -28.18 -31.79 8.99
N PHE A 271 -28.27 -31.30 10.23
CA PHE A 271 -29.38 -30.49 10.73
C PHE A 271 -28.90 -29.13 11.26
N LEU A 272 -29.72 -28.11 11.08
CA LEU A 272 -29.60 -26.78 11.66
C LEU A 272 -30.95 -26.40 12.28
N ASP A 273 -30.98 -26.14 13.59
CA ASP A 273 -32.20 -25.77 14.33
C ASP A 273 -33.40 -26.73 14.10
N GLY A 274 -33.13 -28.03 13.98
CA GLY A 274 -34.15 -29.06 13.72
C GLY A 274 -34.56 -29.21 12.25
N HIS A 275 -34.02 -28.40 11.35
CA HIS A 275 -34.24 -28.46 9.90
C HIS A 275 -33.08 -29.15 9.19
N ARG A 276 -33.34 -29.90 8.12
CA ARG A 276 -32.25 -30.49 7.32
C ARG A 276 -31.53 -29.42 6.51
N VAL A 277 -30.23 -29.58 6.34
CA VAL A 277 -29.43 -28.62 5.57
C VAL A 277 -29.41 -29.00 4.08
N LEU A 278 -29.73 -28.05 3.22
CA LEU A 278 -29.53 -28.13 1.78
C LEU A 278 -28.26 -27.43 1.34
N ARG A 279 -27.51 -28.04 0.43
CA ARG A 279 -26.29 -27.47 -0.16
C ARG A 279 -26.41 -27.28 -1.67
N GLY A 280 -25.48 -26.54 -2.26
CA GLY A 280 -25.42 -26.24 -3.70
C GLY A 280 -26.29 -25.08 -4.14
N GLY A 281 -26.32 -24.80 -5.45
CA GLY A 281 -27.29 -23.90 -6.08
C GLY A 281 -28.42 -24.68 -6.75
N GLY A 282 -29.02 -24.13 -7.80
CA GLY A 282 -30.03 -24.88 -8.54
C GLY A 282 -30.74 -24.09 -9.63
N TRP A 283 -31.38 -24.81 -10.54
CA TRP A 283 -32.04 -24.27 -11.73
C TRP A 283 -33.19 -23.28 -11.46
N LEU A 284 -33.71 -23.24 -10.24
CA LEU A 284 -34.75 -22.30 -9.79
C LEU A 284 -34.22 -21.17 -8.90
N LEU A 285 -32.91 -21.14 -8.63
CA LEU A 285 -32.26 -20.15 -7.76
C LEU A 285 -31.40 -19.18 -8.56
N PRO A 286 -31.34 -17.90 -8.16
CA PRO A 286 -30.44 -16.94 -8.80
C PRO A 286 -28.98 -17.38 -8.64
N PHE A 287 -28.11 -16.92 -9.54
CA PHE A 287 -26.69 -17.25 -9.52
C PHE A 287 -26.00 -16.86 -8.20
N SER A 288 -26.48 -15.82 -7.50
CA SER A 288 -25.97 -15.44 -6.19
C SER A 288 -26.10 -16.51 -5.11
N GLU A 289 -26.97 -17.52 -5.28
CA GLU A 289 -27.09 -18.68 -4.38
C GLU A 289 -26.29 -19.91 -4.83
N CYS A 290 -25.53 -19.81 -5.93
CA CYS A 290 -24.72 -20.91 -6.46
C CYS A 290 -23.31 -20.98 -5.84
N ALA A 291 -23.00 -20.10 -4.88
CA ALA A 291 -21.76 -20.15 -4.11
C ALA A 291 -21.72 -21.43 -3.26
N LEU A 292 -20.59 -22.13 -3.27
CA LEU A 292 -20.46 -23.45 -2.67
C LEU A 292 -20.53 -23.46 -1.15
N TYR A 293 -20.35 -22.30 -0.48
CA TYR A 293 -20.53 -22.15 0.97
C TYR A 293 -21.99 -21.92 1.38
N ALA A 294 -22.88 -21.67 0.41
CA ALA A 294 -24.27 -21.38 0.71
C ALA A 294 -24.97 -22.62 1.26
N ARG A 295 -25.75 -22.42 2.34
CA ARG A 295 -26.63 -23.45 2.90
C ARG A 295 -28.02 -22.89 3.12
N THR A 296 -29.02 -23.78 3.14
CA THR A 296 -30.42 -23.42 3.38
C THR A 296 -31.04 -24.47 4.30
N PRO A 297 -31.57 -24.11 5.48
CA PRO A 297 -32.36 -25.02 6.28
C PRO A 297 -33.71 -25.32 5.58
N MET A 298 -34.15 -26.58 5.62
CA MET A 298 -35.41 -27.04 5.04
C MET A 298 -36.22 -27.89 6.03
N THR A 299 -37.54 -27.67 6.06
CA THR A 299 -38.48 -28.49 6.81
C THR A 299 -38.46 -29.94 6.31
N PRO A 300 -38.32 -30.96 7.18
CA PRO A 300 -38.05 -32.34 6.76
C PRO A 300 -39.06 -33.00 5.81
N ALA A 301 -40.33 -32.58 5.85
CA ALA A 301 -41.43 -33.27 5.16
C ALA A 301 -41.75 -32.75 3.74
N THR A 302 -41.20 -31.59 3.33
CA THR A 302 -41.68 -30.87 2.15
C THR A 302 -40.88 -31.23 0.88
N PRO A 303 -41.44 -31.96 -0.10
CA PRO A 303 -40.78 -32.16 -1.39
C PRO A 303 -40.76 -30.86 -2.21
N LEU A 304 -39.68 -30.59 -2.93
CA LEU A 304 -39.53 -29.38 -3.75
C LEU A 304 -38.91 -29.70 -5.11
N THR A 305 -39.40 -29.06 -6.18
CA THR A 305 -38.94 -29.28 -7.57
C THR A 305 -37.54 -28.73 -7.86
N ALA A 306 -36.90 -28.10 -6.89
CA ALA A 306 -35.51 -27.63 -6.95
C ALA A 306 -34.53 -28.53 -6.17
N VAL A 307 -35.03 -29.55 -5.45
CA VAL A 307 -34.25 -30.35 -4.51
C VAL A 307 -34.10 -31.78 -5.02
N GLY A 308 -32.85 -32.23 -5.09
CA GLY A 308 -32.43 -33.60 -5.34
C GLY A 308 -31.45 -34.06 -4.26
N PHE A 309 -30.67 -35.11 -4.57
CA PHE A 309 -29.69 -35.65 -3.63
C PHE A 309 -28.62 -36.48 -4.36
N ARG A 310 -27.50 -36.71 -3.66
CA ARG A 310 -26.47 -37.66 -4.06
C ARG A 310 -26.09 -38.57 -2.90
N LEU A 311 -25.37 -39.65 -3.20
CA LEU A 311 -24.97 -40.64 -2.21
C LEU A 311 -23.50 -40.48 -1.79
N ALA A 312 -23.22 -40.87 -0.55
CA ALA A 312 -21.89 -40.97 0.02
C ALA A 312 -21.69 -42.33 0.71
N LEU A 313 -20.42 -42.70 0.87
CA LEU A 313 -19.95 -43.87 1.61
C LEU A 313 -18.80 -43.45 2.51
N ASP A 314 -18.67 -44.11 3.66
CA ASP A 314 -17.48 -43.94 4.50
C ASP A 314 -16.23 -44.47 3.78
N GLY A 315 -15.14 -43.72 3.89
CA GLY A 315 -13.82 -44.13 3.41
C GLY A 315 -12.95 -44.69 4.53
N PRO A 316 -11.71 -45.06 4.22
CA PRO A 316 -10.75 -45.51 5.23
C PRO A 316 -10.45 -44.38 6.23
N LYS A 317 -10.44 -44.69 7.53
CA LYS A 317 -10.20 -43.74 8.64
C LYS A 317 -9.04 -44.21 9.52
N ARG A 318 -8.14 -43.30 9.92
CA ARG A 318 -7.00 -43.60 10.82
C ARG A 318 -7.42 -43.74 12.30
N ALA A 319 -8.41 -42.94 12.72
CA ALA A 319 -9.12 -42.96 14.00
C ALA A 319 -10.37 -42.05 13.87
N ALA A 320 -11.35 -42.18 14.78
CA ALA A 320 -12.54 -41.32 14.78
C ALA A 320 -12.19 -39.89 15.23
N ILE A 321 -11.89 -38.99 14.28
CA ILE A 321 -11.76 -37.56 14.55
C ILE A 321 -13.16 -36.93 14.37
N PRO A 322 -13.79 -36.38 15.42
CA PRO A 322 -15.02 -35.62 15.25
C PRO A 322 -14.74 -34.34 14.47
N PRO A 323 -15.60 -33.95 13.51
CA PRO A 323 -15.40 -32.73 12.74
C PRO A 323 -15.65 -31.49 13.61
N THR A 324 -14.58 -30.77 13.96
CA THR A 324 -14.64 -29.46 14.61
C THR A 324 -14.06 -28.39 13.69
N ILE A 325 -14.73 -27.23 13.64
CA ILE A 325 -14.26 -26.03 12.94
C ILE A 325 -13.49 -25.18 13.95
N GLU A 326 -12.20 -24.97 13.72
CA GLU A 326 -11.37 -24.08 14.57
C GLU A 326 -11.37 -22.65 13.99
N PRO A 327 -11.62 -21.59 14.80
CA PRO A 327 -11.62 -20.20 14.34
C PRO A 327 -10.22 -19.71 13.94
N GLU A 328 -10.14 -18.86 12.92
CA GLU A 328 -8.87 -18.37 12.35
C GLU A 328 -8.05 -17.46 13.30
N LYS A 329 -8.67 -16.91 14.36
CA LYS A 329 -8.06 -15.94 15.31
C LYS A 329 -7.26 -16.56 16.47
N ASP A 330 -7.43 -17.84 16.78
CA ASP A 330 -6.79 -18.48 17.96
C ASP A 330 -5.49 -19.22 17.62
N TRP A 331 -4.87 -18.88 16.49
CA TRP A 331 -3.69 -19.58 16.00
C TRP A 331 -2.39 -19.07 16.64
N VAL A 332 -1.96 -19.75 17.70
CA VAL A 332 -0.55 -19.81 18.10
C VAL A 332 0.06 -21.06 17.45
N VAL A 333 1.17 -20.89 16.74
CA VAL A 333 1.96 -22.01 16.22
C VAL A 333 2.31 -22.93 17.40
N PRO A 334 1.82 -24.19 17.46
CA PRO A 334 2.23 -25.10 18.51
C PRO A 334 3.74 -25.36 18.37
N ASP A 335 4.48 -25.24 19.48
CA ASP A 335 5.87 -25.66 19.53
C ASP A 335 6.01 -27.10 19.02
N ALA A 336 7.00 -27.29 18.16
CA ALA A 336 7.24 -28.55 17.46
C ALA A 336 7.32 -29.73 18.45
N PRO A 337 6.68 -30.88 18.17
CA PRO A 337 7.04 -32.13 18.83
C PRO A 337 8.51 -32.46 18.52
N ALA A 338 9.23 -32.91 19.54
CA ALA A 338 10.67 -33.08 19.54
C ALA A 338 11.19 -33.91 18.34
N PRO A 339 12.34 -33.54 17.74
CA PRO A 339 12.87 -34.22 16.57
C PRO A 339 13.35 -35.65 16.89
N PHE A 340 12.93 -36.58 16.05
CA PHE A 340 13.54 -37.90 15.90
C PHE A 340 15.03 -37.72 15.53
N ARG A 341 15.94 -38.40 16.24
CA ARG A 341 17.39 -38.38 15.95
C ARG A 341 17.76 -39.51 14.99
N PRO A 342 18.33 -39.20 13.82
CA PRO A 342 19.32 -40.05 13.18
C PRO A 342 20.71 -39.45 13.43
N SER A 343 21.44 -40.11 14.32
CA SER A 343 22.89 -39.97 14.45
C SER A 343 23.60 -40.39 13.16
N GLN A 344 24.72 -39.71 12.90
CA GLN A 344 25.73 -40.00 11.87
C GLN A 344 25.45 -39.38 10.49
N LEU A 345 26.03 -38.19 10.25
CA LEU A 345 26.98 -37.94 9.17
C LEU A 345 27.67 -36.58 9.41
N SER A 346 28.98 -36.60 9.20
CA SER A 346 29.97 -35.66 9.70
C SER A 346 30.01 -34.31 8.99
N ALA A 347 30.47 -33.32 9.75
CA ALA A 347 30.80 -31.96 9.35
C ALA A 347 31.96 -31.86 8.34
N ALA A 348 31.82 -30.92 7.40
CA ALA A 348 32.83 -30.08 6.74
C ALA A 348 32.07 -29.33 5.63
N GLY A 349 32.19 -28.03 5.37
CA GLY A 349 33.05 -26.97 5.86
C GLY A 349 32.82 -25.77 4.92
N PHE A 350 33.03 -24.57 5.48
CA PHE A 350 33.39 -23.32 4.79
C PHE A 350 32.36 -22.56 3.93
N LEU A 351 31.97 -21.44 4.55
CA LEU A 351 31.59 -20.16 3.97
C LEU A 351 32.74 -19.57 3.14
N SER A 352 32.41 -19.02 1.95
CA SER A 352 32.93 -17.72 1.49
C SER A 352 32.22 -17.32 0.18
N GLU A 353 31.32 -16.34 0.27
CA GLU A 353 30.83 -15.55 -0.87
C GLU A 353 31.87 -14.46 -1.20
N GLU A 354 32.32 -14.41 -2.45
CA GLU A 354 33.05 -13.28 -3.02
C GLU A 354 32.05 -12.22 -3.53
N LEU A 355 32.22 -10.99 -3.06
CA LEU A 355 31.56 -9.78 -3.53
C LEU A 355 32.56 -8.99 -4.40
N THR A 356 32.29 -8.95 -5.70
CA THR A 356 32.99 -8.09 -6.67
C THR A 356 32.36 -6.70 -6.67
N VAL A 357 33.18 -5.65 -6.51
CA VAL A 357 32.82 -4.27 -6.88
C VAL A 357 34.04 -3.59 -7.52
N GLU A 358 33.78 -2.99 -8.68
CA GLU A 358 34.72 -2.38 -9.62
C GLU A 358 35.39 -1.07 -9.13
N GLY A 359 36.64 -0.87 -9.57
CA GLY A 359 36.95 0.24 -10.46
C GLY A 359 37.31 1.61 -9.86
N ARG A 360 38.53 1.77 -9.35
CA ARG A 360 39.33 3.02 -9.49
C ARG A 360 40.83 2.69 -9.57
N THR A 361 41.41 2.90 -10.74
CA THR A 361 42.85 2.79 -11.00
C THR A 361 43.58 3.97 -10.36
N LEU A 362 44.37 3.71 -9.30
CA LEU A 362 45.37 4.65 -8.80
C LEU A 362 46.70 4.34 -9.48
N LEU A 363 47.16 5.25 -10.34
CA LEU A 363 48.51 5.26 -10.88
C LEU A 363 49.49 5.45 -9.72
N ALA A 364 50.16 4.38 -9.31
CA ALA A 364 51.31 4.44 -8.44
C ALA A 364 52.45 5.17 -9.17
N GLY A 365 52.71 6.42 -8.77
CA GLY A 365 53.91 7.14 -9.14
C GLY A 365 55.13 6.35 -8.66
N GLN A 366 56.07 6.13 -9.57
CA GLN A 366 57.32 5.41 -9.32
C GLN A 366 58.12 6.12 -8.21
N ALA A 367 58.13 5.54 -7.02
CA ALA A 367 59.16 5.86 -6.03
C ALA A 367 60.50 5.29 -6.54
N ARG A 368 61.46 6.16 -6.84
CA ARG A 368 62.84 5.76 -7.11
C ARG A 368 63.45 5.18 -5.82
N PRO A 369 64.12 4.02 -5.85
CA PRO A 369 64.90 3.57 -4.71
C PRO A 369 66.12 4.50 -4.51
N PRO A 370 66.60 4.70 -3.28
CA PRO A 370 67.80 5.48 -3.03
C PRO A 370 69.00 4.74 -3.62
N VAL A 371 69.66 5.36 -4.60
CA VAL A 371 70.93 4.87 -5.17
C VAL A 371 72.06 5.49 -4.33
N PRO A 372 72.98 4.71 -3.75
CA PRO A 372 74.18 5.27 -3.13
C PRO A 372 75.02 5.97 -4.21
N PRO A 373 75.65 7.13 -3.94
CA PRO A 373 76.56 7.72 -4.92
C PRO A 373 77.70 6.75 -5.22
N GLN A 374 77.91 6.45 -6.50
CA GLN A 374 79.03 5.62 -6.95
C GLN A 374 80.35 6.30 -6.55
N ALA A 375 81.20 5.57 -5.83
CA ALA A 375 82.56 5.97 -5.51
C ALA A 375 83.35 6.14 -6.82
N GLY A 376 83.44 7.36 -7.35
CA GLY A 376 84.14 7.57 -8.62
C GLY A 376 84.17 8.98 -9.23
N GLN A 377 83.42 9.97 -8.71
CA GLN A 377 83.52 11.35 -9.23
C GLN A 377 83.84 12.33 -8.11
N ARG A 378 85.14 12.57 -7.91
CA ARG A 378 85.62 13.78 -7.24
C ARG A 378 85.36 14.96 -8.18
N ALA A 379 84.27 15.69 -7.96
CA ALA A 379 84.15 17.03 -8.47
C ALA A 379 85.15 17.92 -7.71
N SER A 380 86.11 18.45 -8.46
CA SER A 380 87.08 19.44 -8.00
C SER A 380 86.38 20.77 -7.73
N SER A 381 86.02 21.03 -6.46
CA SER A 381 85.90 22.39 -5.91
C SER A 381 85.84 22.35 -4.38
N GLY A 382 86.91 22.79 -3.72
CA GLY A 382 86.95 23.53 -2.44
C GLY A 382 86.08 23.19 -1.22
N PHE A 383 85.42 22.03 -1.10
CA PHE A 383 84.61 21.70 0.08
C PHE A 383 85.35 20.76 1.03
N ASP A 384 85.97 21.37 2.04
CA ASP A 384 86.73 20.68 3.08
C ASP A 384 85.81 19.98 4.10
N THR A 385 85.85 18.65 4.02
CA THR A 385 85.55 17.61 5.01
C THR A 385 84.43 17.85 6.04
N GLY A 386 83.28 17.22 5.77
CA GLY A 386 82.36 16.76 6.82
C GLY A 386 83.08 15.91 7.88
N PRO A 387 82.45 15.63 9.03
CA PRO A 387 82.94 14.56 9.93
C PRO A 387 83.04 13.27 9.12
N GLU A 388 83.90 12.31 9.50
CA GLU A 388 84.09 11.03 8.78
C GLU A 388 82.79 10.26 8.44
N ARG A 389 81.68 10.62 9.07
CA ARG A 389 80.34 10.06 8.93
C ARG A 389 79.47 10.69 7.82
N TYR A 390 79.66 11.95 7.43
CA TYR A 390 78.71 12.65 6.54
C TYR A 390 79.34 13.12 5.23
N ILE A 391 78.81 12.67 4.10
CA ILE A 391 79.17 13.18 2.77
C ILE A 391 78.26 14.35 2.42
N VAL A 392 78.81 15.57 2.35
CA VAL A 392 78.08 16.74 1.85
C VAL A 392 77.85 16.59 0.35
N LEU A 393 76.59 16.72 -0.08
CA LEU A 393 76.16 16.58 -1.47
C LEU A 393 75.96 17.95 -2.14
N GLU A 394 75.01 18.74 -1.63
CA GLU A 394 74.67 20.06 -2.19
C GLU A 394 74.22 21.05 -1.11
N GLU A 395 74.26 22.35 -1.40
CA GLU A 395 73.74 23.38 -0.49
C GLU A 395 72.24 23.60 -0.74
N ILE A 396 71.42 23.33 0.28
CA ILE A 396 69.94 23.48 0.21
C ILE A 396 69.55 24.93 0.47
N ALA A 397 70.17 25.57 1.46
CA ALA A 397 69.83 26.93 1.87
C ALA A 397 71.01 27.67 2.51
N ARG A 398 71.04 29.00 2.37
CA ARG A 398 72.03 29.87 3.01
C ARG A 398 71.34 30.89 3.91
N GLY A 399 71.52 30.77 5.22
CA GLY A 399 71.00 31.68 6.24
C GLY A 399 72.03 32.70 6.74
N SER A 400 71.62 33.51 7.71
CA SER A 400 72.44 34.55 8.35
C SER A 400 73.55 33.97 9.22
N MET A 401 73.22 33.00 10.09
CA MET A 401 74.15 32.34 11.00
C MET A 401 74.93 31.20 10.33
N GLY A 402 74.35 30.53 9.34
CA GLY A 402 74.97 29.35 8.73
C GLY A 402 74.36 28.97 7.38
N ARG A 403 74.89 27.90 6.78
CA ARG A 403 74.34 27.26 5.59
C ARG A 403 73.78 25.89 5.93
N VAL A 404 72.73 25.46 5.23
CA VAL A 404 72.14 24.12 5.32
C VAL A 404 72.52 23.36 4.06
N VAL A 405 73.15 22.20 4.22
CA VAL A 405 73.57 21.35 3.11
C VAL A 405 72.88 19.98 3.20
N LEU A 406 72.52 19.42 2.06
CA LEU A 406 72.12 18.02 1.95
C LEU A 406 73.37 17.18 2.16
N ALA A 407 73.29 16.18 3.03
CA ALA A 407 74.37 15.24 3.24
C ALA A 407 73.84 13.81 3.33
N TYR A 408 74.71 12.85 3.04
CA TYR A 408 74.47 11.43 3.22
C TYR A 408 75.19 10.95 4.49
N ASP A 409 74.44 10.50 5.49
CA ASP A 409 74.95 9.80 6.67
C ASP A 409 75.39 8.40 6.25
N GLN A 410 76.69 8.16 6.19
CA GLN A 410 77.26 6.90 5.72
C GLN A 410 77.07 5.74 6.70
N VAL A 411 76.81 6.04 7.98
CA VAL A 411 76.63 5.03 9.03
C VAL A 411 75.18 4.57 9.09
N LEU A 412 74.24 5.52 8.97
CA LEU A 412 72.80 5.23 8.98
C LEU A 412 72.19 5.12 7.56
N GLU A 413 73.02 5.19 6.53
CA GLU A 413 72.68 5.06 5.11
C GLU A 413 71.47 5.90 4.65
N ARG A 414 71.41 7.16 5.10
CA ARG A 414 70.26 8.05 4.84
C ARG A 414 70.67 9.48 4.50
N HIS A 415 69.80 10.17 3.77
CA HIS A 415 69.92 11.61 3.58
C HIS A 415 69.53 12.38 4.85
N VAL A 416 70.32 13.40 5.17
CA VAL A 416 70.11 14.33 6.28
C VAL A 416 70.39 15.76 5.83
N ALA A 417 69.81 16.74 6.52
CA ALA A 417 70.20 18.13 6.36
C ALA A 417 71.24 18.48 7.44
N LEU A 418 72.40 19.03 7.06
CA LEU A 418 73.40 19.56 7.99
C LEU A 418 73.32 21.08 8.00
N LYS A 419 72.96 21.69 9.13
CA LYS A 419 73.18 23.13 9.34
C LYS A 419 74.61 23.31 9.80
N ILE A 420 75.37 24.18 9.14
CA ILE A 420 76.79 24.46 9.39
C ILE A 420 76.94 25.95 9.66
N LEU A 421 77.56 26.30 10.79
CA LEU A 421 77.86 27.69 11.16
C LEU A 421 78.84 28.32 10.14
N HIS A 422 78.58 29.56 9.69
CA HIS A 422 79.47 30.24 8.74
C HIS A 422 80.84 30.50 9.38
N ASP A 423 81.90 30.44 8.56
CA ASP A 423 83.28 30.66 9.02
C ASP A 423 83.49 32.04 9.65
N LYS A 424 82.82 33.09 9.14
CA LYS A 424 82.84 34.45 9.72
C LYS A 424 82.28 34.54 11.14
N HIS A 425 81.52 33.54 11.59
CA HIS A 425 80.91 33.45 12.91
C HIS A 425 81.57 32.38 13.78
N ARG A 426 82.62 31.71 13.29
CA ARG A 426 83.31 30.61 13.96
C ARG A 426 83.89 31.03 15.31
N ASP A 427 84.49 32.21 15.38
CA ASP A 427 85.11 32.72 16.62
C ASP A 427 84.21 33.69 17.40
N ASP A 428 83.03 34.03 16.85
CA ASP A 428 82.03 34.84 17.54
C ASP A 428 81.31 33.99 18.60
N LYS A 429 81.63 34.26 19.88
CA LYS A 429 81.07 33.56 21.04
C LYS A 429 79.54 33.60 21.03
N LEU A 430 78.92 34.72 20.67
CA LEU A 430 77.47 34.88 20.69
C LEU A 430 76.79 34.07 19.58
N SER A 431 77.33 34.11 18.36
CA SER A 431 76.80 33.31 17.25
C SER A 431 76.97 31.80 17.50
N ARG A 432 78.09 31.37 18.08
CA ARG A 432 78.29 29.98 18.50
C ARG A 432 77.31 29.51 19.56
N TYR A 433 77.03 30.37 20.54
CA TYR A 433 76.07 30.09 21.60
C TYR A 433 74.66 29.92 21.01
N ARG A 434 74.20 30.90 20.22
CA ARG A 434 72.87 30.84 19.56
C ARG A 434 72.71 29.60 18.67
N PHE A 435 73.74 29.23 17.92
CA PHE A 435 73.73 28.05 17.06
C PHE A 435 73.61 26.72 17.84
N GLN A 436 74.30 26.60 18.97
CA GLN A 436 74.20 25.42 19.85
C GLN A 436 72.85 25.38 20.56
N MET A 437 72.38 26.53 21.05
CA MET A 437 71.08 26.63 21.71
C MET A 437 69.93 26.28 20.78
N GLU A 438 69.98 26.71 19.53
CA GLU A 438 68.98 26.33 18.52
C GLU A 438 68.85 24.81 18.41
N ALA A 439 69.98 24.11 18.26
CA ALA A 439 69.97 22.66 18.08
C ALA A 439 69.64 21.90 19.37
N ARG A 440 70.03 22.40 20.55
CA ARG A 440 69.62 21.83 21.85
C ARG A 440 68.11 21.98 22.08
N ILE A 441 67.57 23.18 21.85
CA ILE A 441 66.14 23.48 22.01
C ILE A 441 65.33 22.64 21.02
N THR A 442 65.71 22.63 19.74
CA THR A 442 65.02 21.84 18.71
C THR A 442 65.10 20.34 19.03
N GLY A 443 66.27 19.84 19.46
CA GLY A 443 66.47 18.43 19.79
C GLY A 443 65.67 17.94 21.00
N ARG A 444 65.34 18.82 21.95
CA ARG A 444 64.45 18.51 23.09
C ARG A 444 62.97 18.42 22.68
N LEU A 445 62.58 19.01 21.56
CA LEU A 445 61.17 19.06 21.12
C LEU A 445 60.84 17.91 20.17
N GLN A 446 60.44 16.76 20.72
CA GLN A 446 60.01 15.60 19.94
C GLN A 446 58.51 15.66 19.61
N HIS A 447 58.18 16.30 18.48
CA HIS A 447 56.81 16.38 17.98
C HIS A 447 56.79 16.21 16.45
N PRO A 448 55.74 15.63 15.83
CA PRO A 448 55.70 15.41 14.38
C PRO A 448 55.88 16.67 13.52
N THR A 449 55.62 17.85 14.10
CA THR A 449 55.78 19.14 13.42
C THR A 449 57.03 19.91 13.84
N MET A 450 57.92 19.31 14.62
CA MET A 450 59.27 19.81 14.88
C MET A 450 60.26 18.95 14.11
N VAL A 451 61.21 19.58 13.41
CA VAL A 451 62.24 18.82 12.70
C VAL A 451 63.18 18.16 13.72
N PRO A 452 63.30 16.82 13.74
CA PRO A 452 64.15 16.15 14.71
C PRO A 452 65.62 16.39 14.40
N ILE A 453 66.38 16.67 15.45
CA ILE A 453 67.85 16.75 15.42
C ILE A 453 68.41 15.36 15.71
N TYR A 454 69.32 14.90 14.85
CA TYR A 454 69.92 13.56 14.93
C TYR A 454 71.32 13.57 15.55
N ASP A 455 72.10 14.62 15.33
CA ASP A 455 73.50 14.70 15.77
C ASP A 455 73.95 16.17 15.87
N MET A 456 74.98 16.45 16.67
CA MET A 456 75.66 17.75 16.75
C MET A 456 77.15 17.52 16.94
N GLY A 457 77.98 18.23 16.18
CA GLY A 457 79.41 18.06 16.27
C GLY A 457 80.24 19.22 15.73
N ILE A 458 81.52 18.94 15.55
CA ILE A 458 82.53 19.86 15.02
C ILE A 458 83.10 19.24 13.75
N LEU A 459 83.15 20.03 12.68
CA LEU A 459 83.80 19.69 11.41
C LEU A 459 85.33 19.69 11.57
N ARG A 460 86.07 19.05 10.66
CA ARG A 460 87.54 18.98 10.75
C ARG A 460 88.20 20.37 10.72
N ASN A 461 87.57 21.34 10.07
CA ASN A 461 88.02 22.73 10.00
C ASN A 461 87.66 23.58 11.25
N GLY A 462 87.09 22.96 12.30
CA GLY A 462 86.67 23.64 13.53
C GLY A 462 85.28 24.30 13.47
N GLY A 463 84.59 24.25 12.32
CA GLY A 463 83.22 24.73 12.18
C GLY A 463 82.22 23.85 12.94
N ARG A 464 81.15 24.43 13.49
CA ARG A 464 80.10 23.67 14.20
C ARG A 464 78.98 23.27 13.24
N PHE A 465 78.45 22.06 13.43
CA PHE A 465 77.31 21.59 12.66
C PHE A 465 76.31 20.84 13.55
N PHE A 466 75.07 20.73 13.08
CA PHE A 466 74.12 19.75 13.57
C PHE A 466 73.37 19.11 12.40
N ALA A 467 73.05 17.82 12.55
CA ALA A 467 72.34 17.01 11.57
C ALA A 467 70.87 16.91 11.95
N MET A 468 69.97 17.04 10.98
CA MET A 468 68.53 16.97 11.19
C MET A 468 67.82 16.26 10.04
N LYS A 469 66.55 15.92 10.22
CA LYS A 469 65.72 15.34 9.16
C LYS A 469 65.68 16.25 7.94
N ILE A 470 65.95 15.69 6.76
CA ILE A 470 65.62 16.33 5.49
C ILE A 470 64.10 16.24 5.26
N VAL A 471 63.46 17.38 5.03
CA VAL A 471 62.04 17.47 4.70
C VAL A 471 61.96 17.80 3.22
N GLU A 472 61.58 16.81 2.41
CA GLU A 472 61.50 16.94 0.96
C GLU A 472 60.16 17.60 0.59
N GLY A 473 60.22 18.85 0.11
CA GLY A 473 59.05 19.63 -0.24
C GLY A 473 59.33 21.13 -0.33
N MET A 474 58.29 21.95 -0.13
CA MET A 474 58.37 23.41 -0.29
C MET A 474 58.17 24.11 1.05
N SER A 475 58.72 25.32 1.20
CA SER A 475 58.32 26.17 2.34
C SER A 475 56.91 26.72 2.10
N LEU A 476 56.17 27.00 3.18
CA LEU A 476 54.88 27.70 3.10
C LEU A 476 55.07 29.07 2.41
N GLN A 477 56.24 29.70 2.53
CA GLN A 477 56.58 30.93 1.83
C GLN A 477 56.58 30.77 0.31
N ASP A 478 57.07 29.63 -0.20
CA ASP A 478 57.09 29.34 -1.64
C ASP A 478 55.69 29.04 -2.15
N VAL A 479 54.90 28.29 -1.39
CA VAL A 479 53.49 28.01 -1.68
C VAL A 479 52.69 29.32 -1.75
N LEU A 480 52.84 30.21 -0.78
CA LEU A 480 52.14 31.50 -0.76
C LEU A 480 52.58 32.40 -1.92
N ARG A 481 53.88 32.47 -2.23
CA ARG A 481 54.38 33.24 -3.39
C ARG A 481 53.79 32.75 -4.71
N ALA A 482 53.75 31.44 -4.93
CA ALA A 482 53.20 30.87 -6.15
C ALA A 482 51.69 31.13 -6.28
N ARG A 483 50.94 31.03 -5.17
CA ARG A 483 49.51 31.37 -5.12
C ARG A 483 49.26 32.86 -5.42
N THR A 484 50.04 33.77 -4.82
CA THR A 484 49.95 35.21 -5.12
C THR A 484 50.32 35.52 -6.59
N GLY A 485 51.22 34.74 -7.18
CA GLY A 485 51.61 34.83 -8.60
C GLY A 485 50.59 34.26 -9.59
N GLY A 486 49.48 33.69 -9.12
CA GLY A 486 48.41 33.15 -9.98
C GLY A 486 48.68 31.76 -10.55
N ASP A 487 49.61 30.99 -9.97
CA ASP A 487 49.87 29.61 -10.39
C ASP A 487 48.64 28.72 -10.09
N ARG A 488 47.89 28.36 -11.15
CA ARG A 488 46.67 27.56 -11.07
C ARG A 488 46.92 26.16 -10.49
N ARG A 489 48.09 25.57 -10.72
CA ARG A 489 48.44 24.25 -10.16
C ARG A 489 48.59 24.37 -8.65
N MET A 490 49.31 25.38 -8.18
CA MET A 490 49.50 25.61 -6.74
C MET A 490 48.21 26.00 -6.03
N VAL A 491 47.33 26.79 -6.67
CA VAL A 491 46.02 27.12 -6.10
C VAL A 491 45.12 25.89 -5.98
N ALA A 492 45.14 24.98 -6.96
CA ALA A 492 44.38 23.73 -6.91
C ALA A 492 44.95 22.74 -5.89
N GLU A 493 46.28 22.59 -5.84
CA GLU A 493 46.97 21.65 -4.95
C GLU A 493 46.97 22.09 -3.48
N TYR A 494 47.09 23.40 -3.24
CA TYR A 494 47.11 24.03 -1.92
C TYR A 494 45.89 24.95 -1.75
N GLY A 495 44.70 24.37 -1.87
CA GLY A 495 43.45 25.04 -1.55
C GLY A 495 43.33 25.40 -0.06
N ARG A 496 42.31 26.24 0.27
CA ARG A 496 42.07 26.77 1.62
C ARG A 496 42.07 25.67 2.69
N ASP A 497 41.33 24.59 2.51
CA ASP A 497 41.20 23.52 3.52
C ASP A 497 42.52 22.80 3.81
N ARG A 498 43.35 22.57 2.78
CA ARG A 498 44.67 21.98 2.97
C ARG A 498 45.56 22.94 3.77
N LEU A 499 45.54 24.23 3.46
CA LEU A 499 46.34 25.23 4.17
C LEU A 499 45.84 25.48 5.60
N LEU A 500 44.53 25.44 5.86
CA LEU A 500 43.97 25.45 7.22
C LEU A 500 44.43 24.22 8.01
N THR A 501 44.52 23.06 7.37
CA THR A 501 45.07 21.84 7.98
C THR A 501 46.56 21.98 8.30
N VAL A 502 47.34 22.59 7.41
CA VAL A 502 48.75 22.93 7.67
C VAL A 502 48.85 23.88 8.86
N MET A 503 48.06 24.96 8.89
CA MET A 503 48.04 25.92 10.00
C MET A 503 47.68 25.27 11.32
N ARG A 504 46.69 24.38 11.35
CA ARG A 504 46.31 23.62 12.56
C ARG A 504 47.49 22.80 13.09
N ARG A 505 48.23 22.11 12.21
CA ARG A 505 49.42 21.33 12.59
C ARG A 505 50.57 22.22 13.10
N VAL A 506 50.80 23.37 12.47
CA VAL A 506 51.78 24.35 12.94
C VAL A 506 51.40 24.86 14.33
N CYS A 507 50.13 25.24 14.53
CA CYS A 507 49.61 25.67 15.83
C CYS A 507 49.80 24.60 16.91
N GLN A 508 49.54 23.33 16.60
CA GLN A 508 49.81 22.20 17.52
C GLN A 508 51.30 22.07 17.87
N GLY A 509 52.20 22.25 16.90
CA GLY A 509 53.64 22.25 17.13
C GLY A 509 54.11 23.39 18.04
N VAL A 510 53.61 24.60 17.79
CA VAL A 510 53.92 25.77 18.61
C VAL A 510 53.38 25.61 20.03
N ALA A 511 52.15 25.10 20.20
CA ALA A 511 51.58 24.79 21.51
C ALA A 511 52.44 23.77 22.27
N PHE A 512 52.94 22.74 21.57
CA PHE A 512 53.85 21.75 22.15
C PHE A 512 55.16 22.42 22.62
N ALA A 513 55.73 23.35 21.84
CA ALA A 513 56.92 24.11 22.26
C ALA A 513 56.64 24.94 23.52
N HIS A 514 55.49 25.64 23.56
CA HIS A 514 55.09 26.45 24.72
C HIS A 514 54.94 25.62 25.99
N GLN A 515 54.38 24.41 25.90
CA GLN A 515 54.28 23.47 27.02
C GLN A 515 55.64 23.03 27.57
N HIS A 516 56.69 23.06 26.74
CA HIS A 516 58.07 22.78 27.14
C HIS A 516 58.86 24.06 27.48
N GLY A 517 58.16 25.18 27.71
CA GLY A 517 58.77 26.44 28.11
C GLY A 517 59.54 27.16 27.00
N VAL A 518 59.31 26.82 25.72
CA VAL A 518 60.02 27.39 24.57
C VAL A 518 59.10 28.31 23.77
N VAL A 519 59.48 29.60 23.62
CA VAL A 519 58.79 30.58 22.77
C VAL A 519 59.61 30.79 21.49
N HIS A 520 59.02 30.68 20.30
CA HIS A 520 59.73 30.69 19.01
C HIS A 520 60.22 32.09 18.60
N ARG A 521 59.38 33.13 18.72
CA ARG A 521 59.71 34.56 18.47
C ARG A 521 60.05 34.98 17.04
N ASP A 522 60.10 34.08 16.06
CA ASP A 522 60.31 34.43 14.63
C ASP A 522 59.49 33.51 13.71
N LEU A 523 58.23 33.26 14.08
CA LEU A 523 57.31 32.49 13.24
C LEU A 523 57.04 33.24 11.94
N LYS A 524 57.33 32.58 10.83
CA LYS A 524 57.11 33.08 9.46
C LYS A 524 56.93 31.91 8.49
N PRO A 525 56.32 32.11 7.31
CA PRO A 525 56.10 31.03 6.35
C PRO A 525 57.37 30.36 5.83
N ALA A 526 58.52 31.06 5.85
CA ALA A 526 59.80 30.47 5.43
C ALA A 526 60.32 29.41 6.41
N ASN A 527 59.80 29.42 7.65
CA ASN A 527 60.17 28.50 8.71
C ASN A 527 59.18 27.32 8.83
N ILE A 528 58.25 27.18 7.90
CA ILE A 528 57.28 26.08 7.86
C ILE A 528 57.51 25.34 6.55
N LEU A 529 57.95 24.10 6.64
CA LEU A 529 58.13 23.21 5.50
C LEU A 529 56.91 22.30 5.34
N ILE A 530 56.48 22.11 4.10
CA ILE A 530 55.39 21.20 3.72
C ILE A 530 55.99 20.14 2.81
N GLY A 531 56.08 18.91 3.30
CA GLY A 531 56.64 17.81 2.53
C GLY A 531 55.65 17.21 1.54
N GLU A 532 56.16 16.45 0.57
CA GLU A 532 55.38 15.90 -0.56
C GLU A 532 54.20 15.02 -0.13
N TYR A 533 54.36 14.29 0.97
CA TYR A 533 53.33 13.40 1.53
C TYR A 533 52.46 14.07 2.60
N GLY A 534 52.44 15.41 2.62
CA GLY A 534 51.64 16.20 3.55
C GLY A 534 52.20 16.26 4.97
N GLU A 535 53.47 15.95 5.18
CA GLU A 535 54.16 16.29 6.43
C GLU A 535 54.30 17.82 6.58
N VAL A 536 54.27 18.31 7.81
CA VAL A 536 54.41 19.74 8.12
C VAL A 536 55.45 19.86 9.20
N ALA A 537 56.50 20.65 8.98
CA ALA A 537 57.60 20.77 9.93
C ALA A 537 58.02 22.22 10.14
N ILE A 538 58.21 22.61 11.39
CA ILE A 538 58.70 23.92 11.80
C ILE A 538 60.22 23.82 11.92
N VAL A 539 60.92 24.77 11.31
CA VAL A 539 62.38 24.87 11.27
C VAL A 539 62.86 26.21 11.83
N ASP A 540 64.14 26.28 12.20
CA ASP A 540 64.86 27.51 12.55
C ASP A 540 64.36 28.20 13.84
N LEU A 541 64.72 27.60 14.99
CA LEU A 541 64.48 28.13 16.34
C LEU A 541 65.60 29.07 16.84
N GLY A 542 66.38 29.67 15.93
CA GLY A 542 67.59 30.46 16.25
C GLY A 542 67.37 31.74 17.07
N LEU A 543 66.10 32.13 17.28
CA LEU A 543 65.68 33.27 18.12
C LEU A 543 64.77 32.85 19.29
N ALA A 544 64.61 31.54 19.50
CA ALA A 544 63.75 31.01 20.56
C ALA A 544 64.29 31.35 21.95
N ARG A 545 63.38 31.56 22.91
CA ARG A 545 63.71 31.79 24.33
C ARG A 545 63.13 30.66 25.18
N GLN A 546 63.96 30.10 26.05
CA GLN A 546 63.53 29.22 27.12
C GLN A 546 63.10 30.07 28.33
N LEU A 547 61.89 29.82 28.85
CA LEU A 547 61.29 30.60 29.94
C LEU A 547 61.87 30.22 31.31
N GLU A 548 62.24 28.95 31.51
CA GLU A 548 62.96 28.44 32.68
C GLU A 548 64.23 27.70 32.25
N PRO A 549 65.41 28.32 32.31
CA PRO A 549 66.68 27.67 31.99
C PRO A 549 67.12 26.70 33.11
N ASP A 550 67.63 25.53 32.75
CA ASP A 550 68.20 24.58 33.71
C ASP A 550 69.46 25.16 34.39
N ALA A 551 69.78 24.69 35.61
CA ALA A 551 70.96 25.12 36.37
C ALA A 551 72.30 24.93 35.60
N SER A 552 72.36 23.98 34.67
CA SER A 552 73.52 23.77 33.79
C SER A 552 73.64 24.80 32.66
N ASP A 553 72.52 25.38 32.22
CA ASP A 553 72.49 26.40 31.17
C ASP A 553 72.77 27.80 31.75
N MET A 554 72.63 28.01 33.07
CA MET A 554 72.88 29.31 33.73
C MET A 554 74.35 29.77 33.67
N VAL A 555 75.31 28.85 33.56
CA VAL A 555 76.74 29.18 33.44
C VAL A 555 77.06 29.75 32.06
N ASP A 556 76.51 29.15 30.99
CA ASP A 556 76.65 29.65 29.61
C ASP A 556 75.82 30.94 29.38
N VAL A 557 74.66 31.09 30.05
CA VAL A 557 73.79 32.28 29.96
C VAL A 557 74.39 33.51 30.65
N ALA A 558 75.07 33.34 31.80
CA ALA A 558 75.75 34.44 32.48
C ALA A 558 76.93 34.99 31.65
N GLU A 559 77.74 34.10 31.07
CA GLU A 559 78.83 34.48 30.16
C GLU A 559 78.30 35.14 28.86
N ALA A 560 77.22 34.62 28.27
CA ALA A 560 76.58 35.21 27.10
C ALA A 560 75.87 36.55 27.40
N GLY A 561 75.34 36.73 28.61
CA GLY A 561 74.74 37.97 29.11
C GLY A 561 75.76 39.09 29.28
N GLU A 562 76.95 38.77 29.79
CA GLU A 562 78.09 39.70 29.87
C GLU A 562 78.68 40.01 28.47
N LEU A 563 78.78 39.01 27.58
CA LEU A 563 79.24 39.20 26.18
C LEU A 563 78.27 40.03 25.34
N ALA A 564 76.97 39.92 25.57
CA ALA A 564 75.94 40.72 24.90
C ALA A 564 75.92 42.18 25.38
N GLN A 565 76.28 42.44 26.64
CA GLN A 565 76.43 43.79 27.20
C GLN A 565 77.75 44.46 26.77
N ALA A 566 78.83 43.70 26.56
CA ALA A 566 80.15 44.22 26.19
C ALA A 566 80.28 44.67 24.71
N ASP A 567 79.52 44.11 23.77
CA ASP A 567 79.63 44.45 22.33
C ASP A 567 78.77 45.66 21.89
N GLY A 568 78.14 46.40 22.82
CA GLY A 568 77.42 47.66 22.56
C GLY A 568 76.28 47.60 21.51
N ARG A 569 75.98 46.41 20.98
CA ARG A 569 75.06 46.17 19.86
C ARG A 569 73.70 45.61 20.28
N ILE A 570 73.53 45.23 21.55
CA ILE A 570 72.32 44.50 22.01
C ILE A 570 71.42 45.32 22.95
N THR A 571 71.85 46.51 23.38
CA THR A 571 71.02 47.45 24.15
C THR A 571 71.07 48.86 23.55
N ARG A 572 70.56 49.00 22.31
CA ARG A 572 69.88 50.24 21.93
C ARG A 572 68.38 49.97 22.01
N VAL A 573 67.68 50.76 22.82
CA VAL A 573 66.25 50.99 22.70
C VAL A 573 65.95 51.20 21.20
N GLY A 574 65.34 50.22 20.55
CA GLY A 574 64.97 50.28 19.12
C GLY A 574 65.67 49.32 18.13
N SER A 575 66.58 48.42 18.52
CA SER A 575 67.09 47.39 17.58
C SER A 575 66.10 46.22 17.45
N VAL A 576 65.27 46.25 16.40
CA VAL A 576 64.27 45.22 16.09
C VAL A 576 64.95 43.98 15.49
N ILE A 577 64.73 42.81 16.10
CA ILE A 577 65.20 41.50 15.63
C ILE A 577 63.98 40.71 15.12
N GLY A 578 63.99 40.25 13.86
CA GLY A 578 62.93 39.41 13.26
C GLY A 578 62.45 39.89 11.88
N THR A 579 61.60 39.10 11.23
CA THR A 579 60.98 39.49 9.94
C THR A 579 59.76 40.39 10.19
N PRO A 580 59.75 41.67 9.77
CA PRO A 580 58.80 42.68 10.26
C PRO A 580 57.32 42.43 9.89
N TYR A 581 57.05 41.56 8.91
CA TYR A 581 55.70 41.33 8.37
C TYR A 581 54.82 40.38 9.22
N TYR A 582 55.42 39.59 10.12
CA TYR A 582 54.73 38.64 11.01
C TYR A 582 54.96 38.95 12.48
N MET A 583 55.60 40.09 12.76
CA MET A 583 56.04 40.49 14.09
C MET A 583 54.87 41.02 14.93
N SER A 584 54.81 40.61 16.19
CA SER A 584 53.83 41.14 17.15
C SER A 584 54.09 42.60 17.54
N PRO A 585 53.07 43.35 18.00
CA PRO A 585 53.22 44.72 18.47
C PRO A 585 54.29 44.88 19.56
N GLU A 586 54.32 43.99 20.55
CA GLU A 586 55.29 43.99 21.64
C GLU A 586 56.73 43.77 21.15
N GLN A 587 56.93 42.93 20.13
CA GLN A 587 58.23 42.76 19.47
C GLN A 587 58.60 44.01 18.65
N ALA A 588 57.64 44.58 17.93
CA ALA A 588 57.87 45.80 17.16
C ALA A 588 58.19 47.01 18.05
N MET A 589 57.73 47.03 19.30
CA MET A 589 58.04 48.05 20.31
C MET A 589 59.35 47.78 21.07
N GLY A 590 59.94 46.60 20.93
CA GLY A 590 61.17 46.22 21.63
C GLY A 590 60.97 45.88 23.11
N LEU A 591 59.74 45.53 23.52
CA LEU A 591 59.38 45.21 24.90
C LEU A 591 59.73 43.75 25.23
N GLN A 592 61.03 43.44 25.29
CA GLN A 592 61.53 42.06 25.34
C GLN A 592 61.00 41.21 26.52
N ASP A 593 60.64 41.85 27.63
CA ASP A 593 60.09 41.21 28.83
C ASP A 593 58.63 40.79 28.66
N LEU A 594 57.91 41.40 27.71
CA LEU A 594 56.51 41.08 27.40
C LEU A 594 56.35 40.09 26.24
N VAL A 595 57.45 39.69 25.58
CA VAL A 595 57.44 38.73 24.47
C VAL A 595 57.38 37.30 25.01
N GLY A 596 56.16 36.80 25.25
CA GLY A 596 55.83 35.43 25.68
C GLY A 596 55.05 34.63 24.61
N PRO A 597 54.41 33.50 24.98
CA PRO A 597 53.63 32.64 24.06
C PRO A 597 52.61 33.38 23.20
N ALA A 598 51.97 34.43 23.73
CA ALA A 598 51.00 35.24 22.99
C ALA A 598 51.59 35.96 21.75
N ALA A 599 52.90 36.23 21.74
CA ALA A 599 53.58 36.80 20.56
C ALA A 599 53.65 35.80 19.40
N ASP A 600 53.82 34.51 19.70
CA ASP A 600 53.78 33.44 18.69
C ASP A 600 52.35 33.23 18.17
N VAL A 601 51.33 33.35 19.02
CA VAL A 601 49.91 33.32 18.61
C VAL A 601 49.61 34.44 17.60
N TYR A 602 50.15 35.64 17.82
CA TYR A 602 50.06 36.73 16.84
C TYR A 602 50.75 36.37 15.52
N GLY A 603 51.96 35.80 15.58
CA GLY A 603 52.69 35.34 14.39
C GLY A 603 51.91 34.30 13.59
N LEU A 604 51.29 33.33 14.28
CA LEU A 604 50.38 32.34 13.66
C LEU A 604 49.16 33.02 13.03
N GLY A 605 48.57 34.00 13.69
CA GLY A 605 47.48 34.82 13.15
C GLY A 605 47.88 35.59 11.88
N ALA A 606 49.08 36.16 11.85
CA ALA A 606 49.60 36.87 10.68
C ALA A 606 49.89 35.92 9.50
N ILE A 607 50.34 34.69 9.78
CA ILE A 607 50.52 33.64 8.76
C ILE A 607 49.15 33.17 8.25
N LEU A 608 48.19 32.92 9.13
CA LEU A 608 46.82 32.53 8.76
C LEU A 608 46.16 33.62 7.89
N TYR A 609 46.33 34.89 8.25
CA TYR A 609 45.90 36.01 7.42
C TYR A 609 46.49 35.92 6.01
N HIS A 610 47.80 35.67 5.90
CA HIS A 610 48.47 35.55 4.61
C HIS A 610 47.95 34.35 3.80
N VAL A 611 47.68 33.22 4.46
CA VAL A 611 47.06 32.04 3.86
C VAL A 611 45.69 32.35 3.24
N LEU A 612 44.88 33.17 3.91
CA LEU A 612 43.52 33.51 3.48
C LEU A 612 43.48 34.63 2.43
N ALA A 613 44.28 35.67 2.60
CA ALA A 613 44.24 36.87 1.76
C ALA A 613 45.28 36.89 0.63
N ASN A 614 46.19 35.90 0.57
CA ASN A 614 47.38 35.88 -0.31
C ASN A 614 48.25 37.15 -0.22
N ARG A 615 48.16 37.86 0.91
CA ARG A 615 48.95 39.06 1.25
C ARG A 615 49.08 39.16 2.77
N THR A 616 50.14 39.80 3.26
CA THR A 616 50.36 40.00 4.70
C THR A 616 49.39 41.04 5.29
N PRO A 617 49.13 41.03 6.62
CA PRO A 617 48.25 42.01 7.28
C PRO A 617 48.71 43.46 7.09
N PHE A 618 50.04 43.65 7.12
CA PHE A 618 50.68 44.94 6.88
C PHE A 618 51.74 44.81 5.79
N SER A 619 51.85 45.83 4.95
CA SER A 619 52.85 45.93 3.86
C SER A 619 53.43 47.34 3.79
N GLY A 620 54.62 47.49 3.23
CA GLY A 620 55.33 48.76 3.12
C GLY A 620 56.67 48.61 2.38
N GLN A 621 57.18 49.71 1.81
CA GLN A 621 58.43 49.70 1.04
C GLN A 621 59.67 49.72 1.93
N LYS A 622 59.54 50.24 3.15
CA LYS A 622 60.62 50.30 4.14
C LYS A 622 60.20 49.56 5.41
N VAL A 623 61.15 48.86 6.04
CA VAL A 623 60.93 48.12 7.30
C VAL A 623 60.32 49.01 8.40
N ALA A 624 60.80 50.25 8.53
CA ALA A 624 60.28 51.22 9.50
C ALA A 624 58.79 51.55 9.28
N GLU A 625 58.31 51.53 8.04
CA GLU A 625 56.91 51.79 7.70
C GLU A 625 56.01 50.62 8.15
N VAL A 626 56.47 49.38 7.93
CA VAL A 626 55.75 48.17 8.35
C VAL A 626 55.66 48.11 9.88
N LEU A 627 56.78 48.38 10.58
CA LEU A 627 56.79 48.43 12.05
C LEU A 627 55.88 49.52 12.61
N ALA A 628 55.80 50.70 11.97
CA ALA A 628 54.87 51.74 12.37
C ALA A 628 53.41 51.32 12.20
N LYS A 629 53.08 50.56 11.14
CA LYS A 629 51.73 50.00 10.92
C LYS A 629 51.38 48.92 11.94
N VAL A 630 52.30 48.00 12.23
CA VAL A 630 52.14 46.98 13.28
C VAL A 630 51.88 47.63 14.65
N ARG A 631 52.63 48.68 15.01
CA ARG A 631 52.42 49.43 16.28
C ARG A 631 51.08 50.16 16.36
N ARG A 632 50.44 50.47 15.24
CA ARG A 632 49.13 51.16 15.20
C ARG A 632 47.95 50.19 15.31
N GLY A 633 48.11 48.93 14.94
CA GLY A 633 47.08 47.90 15.14
C GLY A 633 45.83 48.03 14.26
N ASN A 634 45.96 48.53 13.03
CA ASN A 634 44.82 48.78 12.13
C ASN A 634 44.73 47.79 10.95
N ALA A 635 44.95 46.50 11.19
CA ALA A 635 44.77 45.47 10.16
C ALA A 635 43.30 45.45 9.70
N ARG A 636 43.08 45.35 8.39
CA ARG A 636 41.73 45.12 7.84
C ARG A 636 41.42 43.63 7.91
N PRO A 637 40.17 43.19 8.09
CA PRO A 637 39.83 41.78 7.98
C PRO A 637 40.25 41.18 6.62
N PRO A 638 40.69 39.91 6.57
CA PRO A 638 41.06 39.22 5.32
C PRO A 638 40.04 39.38 4.18
N SER A 639 38.74 39.24 4.45
CA SER A 639 37.67 39.40 3.44
C SER A 639 37.64 40.80 2.81
N ALA A 640 37.86 41.85 3.62
CA ALA A 640 37.92 43.23 3.15
C ALA A 640 39.25 43.56 2.45
N ALA A 641 40.33 42.90 2.84
CA ALA A 641 41.65 43.12 2.24
C ALA A 641 41.85 42.39 0.90
N ALA A 642 41.13 41.29 0.68
CA ALA A 642 41.13 40.52 -0.55
C ALA A 642 39.72 39.96 -0.87
N PRO A 643 38.79 40.81 -1.38
CA PRO A 643 37.42 40.38 -1.69
C PRO A 643 37.34 39.21 -2.67
N ASP A 644 38.29 39.13 -3.61
CA ASP A 644 38.36 38.08 -4.64
C ASP A 644 38.74 36.70 -4.09
N GLN A 645 39.10 36.57 -2.80
CA GLN A 645 39.45 35.30 -2.16
C GLN A 645 38.28 34.62 -1.43
N GLU A 646 37.08 35.24 -1.41
CA GLU A 646 35.86 34.70 -0.79
C GLU A 646 36.09 34.16 0.63
N VAL A 647 36.75 34.96 1.47
CA VAL A 647 37.04 34.58 2.86
C VAL A 647 35.75 34.67 3.71
N PRO A 648 35.31 33.59 4.38
CA PRO A 648 34.11 33.59 5.21
C PRO A 648 34.28 34.46 6.46
N PRO A 649 33.23 35.16 6.94
CA PRO A 649 33.30 36.03 8.11
C PRO A 649 33.82 35.35 9.38
N ALA A 650 33.47 34.07 9.59
CA ALA A 650 33.97 33.31 10.74
C ALA A 650 35.52 33.19 10.75
N LEU A 651 36.17 33.13 9.59
CA LEU A 651 37.63 33.11 9.50
C LEU A 651 38.23 34.52 9.71
N ASP A 652 37.50 35.59 9.37
CA ASP A 652 37.92 36.95 9.73
C ASP A 652 37.98 37.09 11.25
N ASP A 653 36.94 36.65 11.97
CA ASP A 653 36.88 36.75 13.44
C ASP A 653 38.05 35.99 14.10
N ILE A 654 38.32 34.76 13.62
CA ILE A 654 39.44 33.93 14.10
C ILE A 654 40.78 34.65 13.85
N VAL A 655 41.01 35.19 12.65
CA VAL A 655 42.27 35.87 12.35
C VAL A 655 42.42 37.18 13.13
N MET A 656 41.37 37.98 13.20
CA MET A 656 41.41 39.30 13.81
C MET A 656 41.59 39.22 15.33
N ARG A 657 41.03 38.19 15.99
CA ARG A 657 41.31 37.91 17.40
C ARG A 657 42.77 37.55 17.63
N ALA A 658 43.38 36.71 16.78
CA ALA A 658 44.81 36.38 16.90
C ALA A 658 45.72 37.61 16.70
N LEU A 659 45.28 38.58 15.88
CA LEU A 659 45.98 39.84 15.59
C LEU A 659 45.67 40.98 16.58
N SER A 660 45.01 40.72 17.70
CA SER A 660 44.71 41.73 18.73
C SER A 660 45.97 42.43 19.25
N MET A 661 45.87 43.74 19.46
CA MET A 661 46.98 44.56 19.98
C MET A 661 47.35 44.16 21.42
N ASP A 662 46.35 43.95 22.27
CA ASP A 662 46.55 43.44 23.63
C ASP A 662 46.77 41.92 23.58
N PRO A 663 47.91 41.39 24.08
CA PRO A 663 48.15 39.96 24.13
C PRO A 663 47.08 39.13 24.87
N ARG A 664 46.35 39.75 25.82
CA ARG A 664 45.29 39.08 26.60
C ARG A 664 43.97 38.89 25.84
N GLU A 665 43.77 39.69 24.80
CA GLU A 665 42.59 39.64 23.91
C GLU A 665 42.79 38.68 22.72
N ARG A 666 43.96 38.02 22.65
CA ARG A 666 44.25 36.98 21.66
C ARG A 666 43.70 35.63 22.11
N HIS A 667 43.77 34.62 21.24
CA HIS A 667 43.53 33.23 21.67
C HIS A 667 44.43 32.88 22.86
N ALA A 668 43.87 32.15 23.83
CA ALA A 668 44.55 31.83 25.08
C ALA A 668 45.93 31.17 24.86
N ASP A 669 46.03 30.32 23.84
CA ASP A 669 47.26 29.71 23.38
C ASP A 669 47.15 29.31 21.88
N ALA A 670 48.20 28.72 21.32
CA ALA A 670 48.19 28.24 19.94
C ALA A 670 47.23 27.05 19.72
N LEU A 671 46.89 26.27 20.76
CA LEU A 671 45.97 25.14 20.64
C LEU A 671 44.52 25.62 20.53
N ALA A 672 44.14 26.70 21.24
CA ALA A 672 42.85 27.37 21.11
C ALA A 672 42.63 27.90 19.69
N LEU A 673 43.66 28.49 19.06
CA LEU A 673 43.59 28.89 17.65
C LEU A 673 43.41 27.68 16.72
N ALA A 674 44.13 26.58 16.95
CA ALA A 674 43.94 25.33 16.20
C ALA A 674 42.52 24.75 16.32
N ALA A 675 41.92 24.84 17.51
CA ALA A 675 40.58 24.34 17.78
C ALA A 675 39.50 25.17 17.07
N GLU A 676 39.63 26.50 17.03
CA GLU A 676 38.70 27.36 16.29
C GLU A 676 38.76 27.10 14.77
N ILE A 677 39.97 26.89 14.21
CA ILE A 677 40.14 26.50 12.81
C ILE A 677 39.45 25.15 12.52
N LEU A 678 39.60 24.16 13.42
CA LEU A 678 38.96 22.86 13.27
C LEU A 678 37.43 22.96 13.31
N SER A 679 36.89 23.70 14.29
CA SER A 679 35.44 23.90 14.45
C SER A 679 34.83 24.55 13.20
N PHE A 680 35.51 25.53 12.59
CA PHE A 680 35.11 26.09 11.31
C PHE A 680 35.04 25.03 10.19
N GLN A 681 36.08 24.19 10.05
CA GLN A 681 36.13 23.14 9.04
C GLN A 681 35.02 22.09 9.22
N GLU A 682 34.70 21.72 10.48
CA GLU A 682 33.63 20.77 10.79
C GLU A 682 32.23 21.35 10.47
N HIS A 683 31.95 22.58 10.87
CA HIS A 683 30.68 23.24 10.57
C HIS A 683 30.43 23.36 9.05
N ALA A 684 31.43 23.80 8.29
CA ALA A 684 31.31 23.92 6.82
C ALA A 684 30.97 22.57 6.16
N ARG A 685 31.58 21.48 6.63
CA ARG A 685 31.34 20.12 6.11
C ARG A 685 29.92 19.62 6.42
N VAL A 686 29.41 19.92 7.61
CA VAL A 686 28.04 19.55 8.01
C VAL A 686 27.00 20.31 7.17
N GLU A 687 27.21 21.59 6.92
CA GLU A 687 26.31 22.40 6.07
C GLU A 687 26.29 21.89 4.62
N GLU A 688 27.45 21.59 4.04
CA GLU A 688 27.55 21.05 2.68
C GLU A 688 26.85 19.69 2.56
N THR A 689 27.09 18.80 3.53
CA THR A 689 26.44 17.49 3.58
C THR A 689 24.92 17.61 3.71
N THR A 690 24.45 18.52 4.55
CA THR A 690 23.01 18.79 4.74
C THR A 690 22.39 19.30 3.44
N ARG A 691 23.03 20.25 2.77
CA ARG A 691 22.59 20.79 1.47
C ARG A 691 22.52 19.70 0.41
N ALA A 692 23.53 18.82 0.32
CA ALA A 692 23.56 17.71 -0.62
C ALA A 692 22.43 16.70 -0.34
N VAL A 693 22.15 16.38 0.93
CA VAL A 693 21.05 15.49 1.33
C VAL A 693 19.69 16.11 0.98
N LEU A 694 19.48 17.40 1.23
CA LEU A 694 18.24 18.10 0.86
C LEU A 694 18.04 18.13 -0.67
N ALA A 695 19.09 18.41 -1.43
CA ALA A 695 19.06 18.38 -2.90
C ALA A 695 18.73 16.98 -3.43
N GLN A 696 19.33 15.93 -2.85
CA GLN A 696 19.04 14.54 -3.23
C GLN A 696 17.58 14.15 -2.92
N ARG A 697 17.05 14.56 -1.76
CA ARG A 697 15.65 14.33 -1.38
C ARG A 697 14.70 15.04 -2.35
N ALA A 698 14.98 16.30 -2.70
CA ALA A 698 14.21 17.05 -3.69
C ALA A 698 14.23 16.37 -5.07
N ALA A 699 15.38 15.90 -5.53
CA ALA A 699 15.51 15.19 -6.81
C ALA A 699 14.67 13.89 -6.83
N ARG A 700 14.69 13.10 -5.75
CA ARG A 700 13.87 11.89 -5.63
C ARG A 700 12.36 12.19 -5.63
N ALA A 701 11.93 13.22 -4.91
CA ALA A 701 10.54 13.66 -4.90
C ALA A 701 10.08 14.10 -6.31
N ASN A 702 10.89 14.90 -7.00
CA ASN A 702 10.58 15.36 -8.36
C ASN A 702 10.53 14.21 -9.38
N ALA A 703 11.43 13.24 -9.29
CA ALA A 703 11.40 12.03 -10.13
C ALA A 703 10.13 11.20 -9.87
N ALA A 704 9.71 11.06 -8.61
CA ALA A 704 8.49 10.34 -8.27
C ALA A 704 7.23 11.06 -8.80
N PHE A 705 7.17 12.39 -8.74
CA PHE A 705 6.09 13.15 -9.36
C PHE A 705 6.06 13.00 -10.89
N ALA A 706 7.22 13.02 -11.56
CA ALA A 706 7.28 12.82 -13.00
C ALA A 706 6.75 11.44 -13.42
N ALA A 707 7.11 10.38 -12.67
CA ALA A 707 6.58 9.03 -12.90
C ALA A 707 5.07 8.93 -12.66
N TYR A 708 4.54 9.67 -11.68
CA TYR A 708 3.09 9.78 -11.47
C TYR A 708 2.39 10.49 -12.63
N ASP A 709 2.94 11.62 -13.12
CA ASP A 709 2.37 12.38 -14.23
C ASP A 709 2.41 11.60 -15.56
N GLU A 710 3.41 10.75 -15.76
CA GLU A 710 3.48 9.80 -16.89
C GLU A 710 2.41 8.72 -16.79
N ALA A 711 2.33 8.00 -15.67
CA ALA A 711 1.31 6.97 -15.46
C ALA A 711 -0.12 7.52 -15.62
N ARG A 712 -0.35 8.77 -15.20
CA ARG A 712 -1.66 9.43 -15.39
C ARG A 712 -1.98 9.64 -16.87
N ARG A 713 -1.02 10.13 -17.65
CA ARG A 713 -1.19 10.36 -19.10
C ARG A 713 -1.47 9.06 -19.85
N GLU A 714 -0.75 7.98 -19.52
CA GLU A 714 -0.97 6.66 -20.11
C GLU A 714 -2.39 6.13 -19.82
N LEU A 715 -2.85 6.27 -18.57
CA LEU A 715 -4.20 5.88 -18.19
C LEU A 715 -5.27 6.69 -18.94
N ASP A 716 -5.08 8.00 -19.08
CA ASP A 716 -6.01 8.87 -19.80
C ASP A 716 -6.09 8.50 -21.30
N GLN A 717 -4.96 8.21 -21.94
CA GLN A 717 -4.93 7.72 -23.33
C GLN A 717 -5.66 6.39 -23.49
N LEU A 718 -5.46 5.45 -22.55
CA LEU A 718 -6.11 4.16 -22.59
C LEU A 718 -7.64 4.27 -22.39
N ARG A 719 -8.08 5.18 -21.50
CA ARG A 719 -9.51 5.48 -21.32
C ARG A 719 -10.14 6.05 -22.59
N GLN A 720 -9.44 6.94 -23.29
CA GLN A 720 -9.88 7.45 -24.60
C GLN A 720 -10.00 6.32 -25.64
N GLN A 721 -9.04 5.40 -25.68
CA GLN A 721 -9.07 4.25 -26.57
C GLN A 721 -10.27 3.31 -26.28
N VAL A 722 -10.54 3.02 -25.00
CA VAL A 722 -11.70 2.20 -24.60
C VAL A 722 -13.02 2.90 -24.97
N GLN A 723 -13.09 4.22 -24.82
CA GLN A 723 -14.28 4.98 -25.19
C GLN A 723 -14.55 4.94 -26.70
N ALA A 724 -13.50 5.00 -27.53
CA ALA A 724 -13.62 4.85 -28.99
C ALA A 724 -14.14 3.44 -29.36
N LEU A 725 -13.53 2.39 -28.79
CA LEU A 725 -13.95 0.99 -29.04
C LEU A 725 -15.39 0.72 -28.59
N ARG A 726 -15.85 1.33 -27.49
CA ARG A 726 -17.25 1.23 -27.04
C ARG A 726 -18.26 1.83 -28.03
N GLY A 727 -17.85 2.79 -28.85
CA GLY A 727 -18.70 3.36 -29.90
C GLY A 727 -18.90 2.42 -31.09
N GLU A 728 -17.98 1.47 -31.28
CA GLU A 728 -17.91 0.60 -32.45
C GLU A 728 -18.45 -0.83 -32.20
N VAL A 729 -18.39 -1.30 -30.95
CA VAL A 729 -18.72 -2.69 -30.57
C VAL A 729 -20.10 -2.76 -29.91
N GLN A 730 -20.99 -3.59 -30.47
CA GLN A 730 -22.31 -3.89 -29.90
C GLN A 730 -22.27 -5.13 -28.98
N HIS A 731 -23.20 -5.21 -28.03
CA HIS A 731 -23.24 -6.34 -27.09
C HIS A 731 -23.51 -7.69 -27.78
N SER A 732 -24.22 -7.66 -28.92
CA SER A 732 -24.54 -8.80 -29.78
C SER A 732 -23.39 -9.25 -30.69
N ASP A 733 -22.26 -8.54 -30.71
CA ASP A 733 -21.12 -8.92 -31.54
C ASP A 733 -20.49 -10.25 -31.08
N PRO A 734 -19.88 -11.03 -32.01
CA PRO A 734 -19.12 -12.23 -31.70
C PRO A 734 -18.03 -12.00 -30.63
N VAL A 735 -17.73 -13.04 -29.84
CA VAL A 735 -16.79 -12.99 -28.71
C VAL A 735 -15.42 -12.46 -29.12
N GLU A 736 -14.95 -12.79 -30.32
CA GLU A 736 -13.67 -12.35 -30.87
C GLU A 736 -13.57 -10.83 -31.00
N ARG A 737 -14.67 -10.18 -31.43
CA ARG A 737 -14.73 -8.73 -31.62
C ARG A 737 -14.83 -8.00 -30.28
N ARG A 738 -15.56 -8.58 -29.32
CA ARG A 738 -15.66 -8.08 -27.94
C ARG A 738 -14.35 -8.26 -27.16
N ARG A 739 -13.51 -9.23 -27.54
CA ARG A 739 -12.22 -9.54 -26.90
C ARG A 739 -11.26 -8.34 -26.86
N LEU A 740 -11.22 -7.53 -27.92
CA LEU A 740 -10.36 -6.34 -28.00
C LEU A 740 -10.78 -5.26 -27.00
N LEU A 741 -12.08 -5.01 -26.89
CA LEU A 741 -12.64 -4.10 -25.89
C LEU A 741 -12.34 -4.58 -24.47
N TRP A 742 -12.52 -5.88 -24.19
CA TRP A 742 -12.21 -6.47 -22.88
C TRP A 742 -10.72 -6.45 -22.53
N GLN A 743 -9.84 -6.65 -23.52
CA GLN A 743 -8.39 -6.51 -23.32
C GLN A 743 -8.02 -5.06 -22.97
N ALA A 744 -8.58 -4.08 -23.67
CA ALA A 744 -8.35 -2.68 -23.37
C ALA A 744 -8.91 -2.27 -21.99
N GLN A 745 -10.10 -2.76 -21.62
CA GLN A 745 -10.69 -2.55 -20.28
C GLN A 745 -9.85 -3.17 -19.16
N ARG A 746 -9.31 -4.39 -19.34
CA ARG A 746 -8.40 -5.01 -18.35
C ARG A 746 -7.12 -4.22 -18.15
N ARG A 747 -6.58 -3.63 -19.22
CA ARG A 747 -5.39 -2.78 -19.11
C ARG A 747 -5.66 -1.55 -18.24
N ILE A 748 -6.88 -1.00 -18.23
CA ILE A 748 -7.24 0.15 -17.37
C ILE A 748 -7.04 -0.22 -15.89
N VAL A 749 -7.60 -1.33 -15.45
CA VAL A 749 -7.47 -1.79 -14.04
C VAL A 749 -5.99 -1.95 -13.66
N GLY A 750 -5.17 -2.49 -14.57
CA GLY A 750 -3.72 -2.58 -14.37
C GLY A 750 -3.05 -1.22 -14.23
N HIS A 751 -3.37 -0.25 -15.09
CA HIS A 751 -2.77 1.10 -15.06
C HIS A 751 -3.27 1.93 -13.88
N GLU A 752 -4.51 1.72 -13.42
CA GLU A 752 -5.03 2.33 -12.19
C GLU A 752 -4.24 1.88 -10.96
N ARG A 753 -3.89 0.58 -10.86
CA ARG A 753 -3.00 0.07 -9.81
C ARG A 753 -1.59 0.67 -9.90
N VAL A 754 -1.05 0.83 -11.11
CA VAL A 754 0.25 1.48 -11.32
C VAL A 754 0.20 2.94 -10.88
N LEU A 755 -0.82 3.69 -11.31
CA LEU A 755 -1.02 5.09 -10.93
C LEU A 755 -1.09 5.25 -9.40
N GLU A 756 -1.82 4.36 -8.72
CA GLU A 756 -1.93 4.36 -7.26
C GLU A 756 -0.58 4.10 -6.56
N ALA A 757 0.18 3.12 -7.06
CA ALA A 757 1.52 2.84 -6.55
C ALA A 757 2.46 4.04 -6.76
N ARG A 758 2.40 4.70 -7.93
CA ARG A 758 3.19 5.92 -8.22
C ARG A 758 2.78 7.10 -7.35
N ALA A 759 1.48 7.29 -7.10
CA ALA A 759 0.97 8.33 -6.21
C ALA A 759 1.47 8.12 -4.77
N THR A 760 1.40 6.88 -4.27
CA THR A 760 1.89 6.51 -2.93
C THR A 760 3.37 6.79 -2.78
N GLU A 761 4.18 6.41 -3.77
CA GLU A 761 5.61 6.67 -3.77
C GLU A 761 5.93 8.17 -3.85
N ALA A 762 5.20 8.93 -4.68
CA ALA A 762 5.35 10.39 -4.77
C ALA A 762 5.05 11.08 -3.43
N VAL A 763 3.97 10.69 -2.74
CA VAL A 763 3.64 11.19 -1.40
C VAL A 763 4.76 10.86 -0.41
N ARG A 764 5.26 9.61 -0.42
CA ARG A 764 6.32 9.17 0.49
C ARG A 764 7.61 9.97 0.32
N GLN A 765 8.07 10.15 -0.92
CA GLN A 765 9.30 10.88 -1.22
C GLN A 765 9.14 12.38 -0.94
N ALA A 766 8.01 12.98 -1.30
CA ALA A 766 7.76 14.41 -1.08
C ALA A 766 7.69 14.76 0.41
N ARG A 767 7.14 13.89 1.27
CA ARG A 767 7.13 14.10 2.73
C ARG A 767 8.54 14.15 3.34
N MET A 768 9.53 13.49 2.72
CA MET A 768 10.92 13.55 3.16
C MET A 768 11.64 14.83 2.67
N ALA A 769 11.00 15.61 1.81
CA ALA A 769 11.57 16.76 1.11
C ALA A 769 10.69 18.03 1.21
N LEU A 770 9.93 18.19 2.31
CA LEU A 770 8.97 19.30 2.48
C LEU A 770 9.61 20.70 2.51
N ASP A 771 10.90 20.77 2.84
CA ASP A 771 11.68 22.02 2.89
C ASP A 771 12.24 22.42 1.52
N ALA A 772 12.08 21.56 0.50
CA ALA A 772 12.51 21.85 -0.85
C ALA A 772 11.47 22.70 -1.59
N ASP A 773 11.96 23.70 -2.33
CA ASP A 773 11.11 24.62 -3.08
C ASP A 773 10.23 23.88 -4.12
N GLY A 774 8.97 24.28 -4.23
CA GLY A 774 7.96 23.69 -5.11
C GLY A 774 7.43 22.29 -4.74
N VAL A 775 8.13 21.49 -3.93
CA VAL A 775 7.70 20.12 -3.55
C VAL A 775 6.41 20.14 -2.74
N ARG A 776 6.32 21.06 -1.77
CA ARG A 776 5.12 21.23 -0.94
C ARG A 776 3.88 21.53 -1.79
N THR A 777 4.00 22.44 -2.75
CA THR A 777 2.90 22.82 -3.65
C THR A 777 2.41 21.64 -4.49
N ARG A 778 3.33 20.85 -5.08
CA ARG A 778 2.95 19.65 -5.85
C ARG A 778 2.33 18.57 -4.98
N LEU A 779 2.85 18.37 -3.78
CA LEU A 779 2.29 17.41 -2.82
C LEU A 779 0.86 17.81 -2.43
N SER A 780 0.63 19.08 -2.11
CA SER A 780 -0.70 19.60 -1.79
C SER A 780 -1.69 19.37 -2.93
N ALA A 781 -1.31 19.67 -4.18
CA ALA A 781 -2.16 19.45 -5.35
C ALA A 781 -2.50 17.97 -5.57
N LEU A 782 -1.51 17.08 -5.39
CA LEU A 782 -1.72 15.63 -5.47
C LEU A 782 -2.69 15.16 -4.36
N LEU A 783 -2.44 15.55 -3.12
CA LEU A 783 -3.28 15.16 -1.98
C LEU A 783 -4.71 15.69 -2.11
N GLN A 784 -4.91 16.93 -2.57
CA GLN A 784 -6.23 17.48 -2.87
C GLN A 784 -6.95 16.67 -3.95
N THR A 785 -6.25 16.32 -5.03
CA THR A 785 -6.81 15.48 -6.10
C THR A 785 -7.25 14.12 -5.56
N ARG A 786 -6.39 13.46 -4.78
CA ARG A 786 -6.67 12.14 -4.18
C ARG A 786 -7.82 12.22 -3.18
N PHE A 787 -7.88 13.27 -2.37
CA PHE A 787 -8.98 13.53 -1.44
C PHE A 787 -10.32 13.68 -2.18
N VAL A 788 -10.37 14.50 -3.24
CA VAL A 788 -11.60 14.67 -4.04
C VAL A 788 -12.03 13.37 -4.73
N LEU A 789 -11.06 12.57 -5.21
CA LEU A 789 -11.37 11.25 -5.78
C LEU A 789 -11.95 10.30 -4.73
N ALA A 790 -11.41 10.28 -3.52
CA ALA A 790 -11.94 9.50 -2.41
C ALA A 790 -13.35 9.98 -1.99
N GLU A 791 -13.58 11.30 -1.91
CA GLU A 791 -14.91 11.87 -1.65
C GLU A 791 -15.94 11.44 -2.70
N ARG A 792 -15.55 11.46 -3.99
CA ARG A 792 -16.44 11.04 -5.09
C ARG A 792 -16.70 9.53 -5.12
N ALA A 793 -15.74 8.73 -4.66
CA ALA A 793 -15.85 7.28 -4.59
C ALA A 793 -16.60 6.80 -3.34
N GLY A 794 -16.89 7.68 -2.37
CA GLY A 794 -17.45 7.26 -1.08
C GLY A 794 -16.46 6.47 -0.21
N ASP A 795 -15.17 6.46 -0.54
CA ASP A 795 -14.14 5.77 0.23
C ASP A 795 -13.74 6.59 1.46
N GLU A 796 -14.47 6.37 2.55
CA GLU A 796 -14.30 7.10 3.80
C GLU A 796 -12.92 6.86 4.45
N ALA A 797 -12.32 5.69 4.25
CA ALA A 797 -11.00 5.36 4.79
C ALA A 797 -9.90 6.16 4.07
N ALA A 798 -9.93 6.17 2.73
CA ALA A 798 -9.03 6.97 1.92
C ALA A 798 -9.25 8.47 2.15
N ARG A 799 -10.51 8.91 2.25
CA ARG A 799 -10.86 10.32 2.52
C ARG A 799 -10.21 10.79 3.83
N LYS A 800 -10.40 10.04 4.94
CA LYS A 800 -9.76 10.35 6.24
C LYS A 800 -8.24 10.28 6.19
N HIS A 801 -7.67 9.37 5.40
CA HIS A 801 -6.22 9.28 5.22
C HIS A 801 -5.66 10.55 4.57
N TYR A 802 -6.23 10.98 3.44
CA TYR A 802 -5.77 12.17 2.74
C TYR A 802 -6.08 13.46 3.50
N GLU A 803 -7.19 13.52 4.24
CA GLU A 803 -7.49 14.65 5.14
C GLU A 803 -6.37 14.86 6.17
N ARG A 804 -5.93 13.79 6.85
CA ARG A 804 -4.83 13.86 7.82
C ARG A 804 -3.53 14.34 7.17
N LEU A 805 -3.22 13.85 5.97
CA LEU A 805 -2.01 14.25 5.25
C LEU A 805 -2.07 15.73 4.83
N LEU A 806 -3.22 16.20 4.33
CA LEU A 806 -3.43 17.61 3.99
C LEU A 806 -3.22 18.52 5.20
N ARG A 807 -3.78 18.17 6.36
CA ARG A 807 -3.57 18.91 7.62
C ARG A 807 -2.09 18.92 8.06
N GLN A 808 -1.34 17.85 7.80
CA GLN A 808 0.10 17.78 8.14
C GLN A 808 0.98 18.66 7.26
N VAL A 809 0.63 18.83 5.98
CA VAL A 809 1.43 19.64 5.03
C VAL A 809 0.99 21.10 4.98
N ASP A 810 -0.16 21.42 5.59
CA ASP A 810 -0.70 22.77 5.71
C ASP A 810 0.17 23.62 6.62
N HIS A 811 0.58 24.80 6.14
CA HIS A 811 1.49 25.70 6.85
C HIS A 811 0.90 27.11 7.02
N ASP A 812 -0.08 27.48 6.19
CA ASP A 812 -0.75 28.79 6.15
C ASP A 812 -2.28 28.69 6.42
N GLY A 813 -2.75 27.48 6.74
CA GLY A 813 -4.15 27.17 6.99
C GLY A 813 -5.01 27.13 5.72
N ALA A 814 -4.41 27.25 4.53
CA ALA A 814 -5.18 27.30 3.28
C ALA A 814 -5.81 25.96 2.93
N LEU A 815 -5.14 24.84 3.25
CA LEU A 815 -5.66 23.51 2.98
C LEU A 815 -6.76 23.11 3.96
N VAL A 816 -6.65 23.50 5.23
CA VAL A 816 -7.72 23.33 6.22
C VAL A 816 -8.96 24.14 5.81
N ARG A 817 -8.79 25.42 5.45
CA ARG A 817 -9.89 26.23 4.89
C ARG A 817 -10.49 25.58 3.64
N TRP A 818 -9.67 24.96 2.79
CA TRP A 818 -10.15 24.22 1.63
C TRP A 818 -10.96 22.97 1.99
N LEU A 819 -10.53 22.19 2.99
CA LEU A 819 -11.24 21.01 3.48
C LEU A 819 -12.60 21.36 4.09
N GLU A 820 -12.72 22.53 4.71
CA GLU A 820 -13.94 22.99 5.36
C GLU A 820 -14.91 23.70 4.42
N ARG A 821 -14.50 24.03 3.18
CA ARG A 821 -15.38 24.64 2.17
C ARG A 821 -16.55 23.73 1.82
N GLY A 822 -17.76 24.21 2.07
CA GLY A 822 -18.99 23.57 1.60
C GLY A 822 -19.36 23.99 0.18
N ALA A 823 -20.64 23.88 -0.17
CA ALA A 823 -21.19 24.49 -1.38
C ALA A 823 -22.42 25.33 -1.07
N ALA A 824 -22.78 26.23 -1.98
CA ALA A 824 -24.02 26.97 -1.89
C ALA A 824 -25.20 26.07 -2.27
N VAL A 825 -26.27 26.11 -1.51
CA VAL A 825 -27.53 25.41 -1.81
C VAL A 825 -28.65 26.45 -1.85
N SER A 826 -29.37 26.49 -2.96
CA SER A 826 -30.58 27.29 -3.11
C SER A 826 -31.80 26.39 -3.31
N LEU A 827 -32.89 26.70 -2.64
CA LEU A 827 -34.16 25.99 -2.70
C LEU A 827 -35.28 26.98 -2.99
N HIS A 828 -35.85 26.87 -4.19
CA HIS A 828 -36.95 27.70 -4.67
C HIS A 828 -38.20 26.84 -4.85
N THR A 829 -39.36 27.35 -4.44
CA THR A 829 -40.66 26.70 -4.69
C THR A 829 -41.60 27.62 -5.45
N MET A 830 -42.56 27.01 -6.14
CA MET A 830 -43.68 27.72 -6.77
C MET A 830 -44.99 27.13 -6.23
N PRO A 831 -45.78 27.86 -5.41
CA PRO A 831 -45.53 29.23 -4.92
C PRO A 831 -44.39 29.31 -3.89
N THR A 832 -43.87 30.52 -3.66
CA THR A 832 -42.91 30.81 -2.58
C THR A 832 -43.61 30.92 -1.22
N GLY A 833 -42.85 31.00 -0.13
CA GLY A 833 -43.36 31.16 1.24
C GLY A 833 -43.74 29.84 1.93
N LEU A 834 -43.29 28.69 1.41
CA LEU A 834 -43.58 27.39 2.01
C LEU A 834 -42.53 27.05 3.06
N ASN A 835 -42.95 26.42 4.16
CA ASN A 835 -42.03 26.01 5.22
C ASN A 835 -41.03 24.99 4.68
N ALA A 836 -39.74 25.25 4.79
CA ALA A 836 -38.71 24.36 4.32
C ALA A 836 -37.56 24.19 5.33
N ALA A 837 -36.97 23.01 5.30
CA ALA A 837 -35.83 22.66 6.13
C ALA A 837 -34.81 21.85 5.32
N ILE A 838 -33.53 22.18 5.49
CA ILE A 838 -32.40 21.48 4.87
C ILE A 838 -31.64 20.74 5.96
N PHE A 839 -31.43 19.44 5.75
CA PHE A 839 -30.75 18.54 6.67
C PHE A 839 -29.54 17.90 5.99
N ARG A 840 -28.49 17.68 6.78
CA ARG A 840 -27.44 16.73 6.43
C ARG A 840 -27.93 15.31 6.74
N LEU A 841 -27.64 14.36 5.87
CA LEU A 841 -27.83 12.94 6.17
C LEU A 841 -26.52 12.39 6.76
N ILE A 842 -26.61 11.76 7.92
CA ILE A 842 -25.49 11.07 8.56
C ILE A 842 -25.87 9.62 8.88
N GLU A 843 -24.87 8.75 8.92
CA GLU A 843 -25.08 7.37 9.36
C GLU A 843 -25.29 7.34 10.88
N ARG A 844 -26.48 6.95 11.33
CA ARG A 844 -26.83 6.68 12.73
C ARG A 844 -27.51 5.32 12.82
N ALA A 845 -27.02 4.47 13.73
CA ALA A 845 -27.49 3.09 13.87
C ALA A 845 -27.52 2.35 12.51
N ARG A 846 -26.46 2.52 11.69
CA ARG A 846 -26.30 1.91 10.35
C ARG A 846 -27.33 2.35 9.29
N CYS A 847 -28.10 3.41 9.55
CA CYS A 847 -29.05 4.02 8.61
C CYS A 847 -28.70 5.49 8.38
N LEU A 848 -28.80 5.97 7.15
CA LEU A 848 -28.73 7.40 6.83
C LEU A 848 -29.97 8.12 7.35
N ARG A 849 -29.80 8.98 8.34
CA ARG A 849 -30.86 9.76 8.97
C ARG A 849 -30.55 11.25 8.89
N PRO A 850 -31.58 12.11 8.81
CA PRO A 850 -31.42 13.55 9.04
C PRO A 850 -30.78 13.79 10.41
N ASP A 851 -29.71 14.57 10.46
CA ASP A 851 -29.06 15.00 11.70
C ASP A 851 -29.65 16.32 12.22
N GLU A 852 -28.80 17.32 12.45
CA GLU A 852 -29.19 18.68 12.76
C GLU A 852 -29.59 19.43 11.48
N THR A 853 -30.49 20.39 11.67
CA THR A 853 -30.99 21.22 10.58
C THR A 853 -29.91 22.24 10.21
N VAL A 854 -29.46 22.22 8.95
CA VAL A 854 -28.57 23.24 8.39
C VAL A 854 -29.28 24.59 8.34
N ARG A 855 -30.55 24.59 7.90
CA ARG A 855 -31.41 25.79 7.85
C ARG A 855 -32.89 25.40 7.91
N ARG A 856 -33.69 26.17 8.65
CA ARG A 856 -35.17 26.15 8.67
C ARG A 856 -35.65 27.55 8.35
N ASP A 857 -36.47 27.69 7.32
CA ASP A 857 -37.00 28.98 6.88
C ASP A 857 -38.24 28.77 6.00
N VAL A 858 -38.77 29.85 5.41
CA VAL A 858 -39.70 29.76 4.28
C VAL A 858 -38.96 29.91 2.95
N THR A 859 -39.45 29.27 1.89
CA THR A 859 -38.84 29.37 0.57
C THR A 859 -39.03 30.75 -0.07
N PRO A 860 -38.06 31.28 -0.83
CA PRO A 860 -36.79 30.65 -1.21
C PRO A 860 -35.76 30.64 -0.08
N ILE A 861 -34.97 29.57 0.01
CA ILE A 861 -33.86 29.43 0.97
C ILE A 861 -32.54 29.47 0.21
N GLU A 862 -31.60 30.31 0.66
CA GLU A 862 -30.20 30.26 0.23
C GLU A 862 -29.30 30.00 1.44
N VAL A 863 -28.43 29.00 1.32
CA VAL A 863 -27.44 28.65 2.36
C VAL A 863 -26.07 28.55 1.71
N ARG A 864 -25.08 29.24 2.28
CA ARG A 864 -23.67 29.11 1.89
C ARG A 864 -22.98 28.07 2.76
N ASP A 865 -21.92 27.46 2.23
CA ASP A 865 -21.04 26.55 2.96
C ASP A 865 -21.74 25.30 3.54
N VAL A 866 -22.72 24.75 2.82
CA VAL A 866 -23.35 23.47 3.20
C VAL A 866 -22.31 22.35 3.09
N PRO A 867 -22.12 21.51 4.13
CA PRO A 867 -21.15 20.42 4.09
C PRO A 867 -21.38 19.44 2.94
N VAL A 868 -20.29 18.95 2.36
CA VAL A 868 -20.28 17.94 1.28
C VAL A 868 -20.91 16.63 1.77
N GLY A 869 -21.68 15.97 0.90
CA GLY A 869 -22.30 14.67 1.17
C GLY A 869 -23.80 14.61 0.87
N PRO A 870 -24.47 13.49 1.20
CA PRO A 870 -25.91 13.34 1.03
C PRO A 870 -26.68 14.28 1.98
N ALA A 871 -27.71 14.91 1.45
CA ALA A 871 -28.55 15.87 2.15
C ALA A 871 -30.02 15.66 1.77
N LEU A 872 -30.91 16.18 2.61
CA LEU A 872 -32.35 16.11 2.42
C LEU A 872 -32.96 17.48 2.66
N ALA A 873 -33.72 17.99 1.70
CA ALA A 873 -34.62 19.10 1.93
C ALA A 873 -36.04 18.58 2.15
N THR A 874 -36.76 19.16 3.09
CA THR A 874 -38.20 18.91 3.29
C THR A 874 -38.95 20.21 3.10
N VAL A 875 -39.99 20.22 2.28
CA VAL A 875 -40.88 21.37 2.09
C VAL A 875 -42.28 20.96 2.52
N THR A 876 -42.93 21.77 3.37
CA THR A 876 -44.23 21.46 3.96
C THR A 876 -45.23 22.57 3.68
N ALA A 877 -46.40 22.20 3.14
CA ALA A 877 -47.55 23.07 2.97
C ALA A 877 -48.85 22.30 3.19
N SER A 878 -49.84 22.93 3.83
CA SER A 878 -51.18 22.35 4.07
C SER A 878 -51.16 20.91 4.64
N GLY A 879 -50.26 20.64 5.59
CA GLY A 879 -50.10 19.32 6.23
C GLY A 879 -49.38 18.26 5.39
N THR A 880 -48.94 18.58 4.17
CA THR A 880 -48.19 17.69 3.28
C THR A 880 -46.71 18.03 3.31
N THR A 881 -45.85 17.03 3.47
CA THR A 881 -44.38 17.20 3.42
C THR A 881 -43.80 16.48 2.19
N VAL A 882 -43.14 17.24 1.32
CA VAL A 882 -42.39 16.74 0.17
C VAL A 882 -40.91 16.62 0.55
N ARG A 883 -40.33 15.45 0.29
CA ARG A 883 -38.92 15.13 0.55
C ARG A 883 -38.10 15.26 -0.74
N VAL A 884 -37.00 15.99 -0.68
CA VAL A 884 -36.11 16.24 -1.82
C VAL A 884 -34.68 15.84 -1.43
N PRO A 885 -34.26 14.60 -1.70
CA PRO A 885 -32.88 14.18 -1.49
C PRO A 885 -31.99 14.84 -2.55
N PHE A 886 -30.78 15.24 -2.16
CA PHE A 886 -29.76 15.79 -3.05
C PHE A 886 -28.35 15.50 -2.50
N VAL A 887 -27.33 15.69 -3.33
CA VAL A 887 -25.93 15.53 -2.93
C VAL A 887 -25.22 16.87 -3.05
N VAL A 888 -24.58 17.29 -1.97
CA VAL A 888 -23.72 18.46 -1.95
C VAL A 888 -22.33 18.04 -2.40
N VAL A 889 -21.84 18.64 -3.47
CA VAL A 889 -20.49 18.43 -3.99
C VAL A 889 -19.69 19.71 -3.81
N ARG A 890 -18.46 19.57 -3.31
CA ARG A 890 -17.55 20.69 -3.06
C ARG A 890 -17.45 21.64 -4.25
N ASP A 891 -17.54 22.94 -4.00
CA ASP A 891 -17.45 24.02 -5.00
C ASP A 891 -18.46 23.93 -6.16
N ARG A 892 -19.54 23.15 -6.02
CA ARG A 892 -20.64 23.10 -7.01
C ARG A 892 -21.94 23.55 -6.38
N PRO A 893 -22.48 24.72 -6.76
CA PRO A 893 -23.78 25.15 -6.23
C PRO A 893 -24.86 24.14 -6.60
N VAL A 894 -25.77 23.89 -5.66
CA VAL A 894 -26.95 23.04 -5.86
C VAL A 894 -28.17 23.95 -5.91
N GLU A 895 -28.80 24.00 -7.07
CA GLU A 895 -30.05 24.75 -7.27
C GLU A 895 -31.21 23.75 -7.33
N ILE A 896 -32.14 23.87 -6.37
CA ILE A 896 -33.33 23.03 -6.28
C ILE A 896 -34.53 23.90 -6.61
N GLU A 897 -35.10 23.67 -7.79
CA GLU A 897 -36.41 24.19 -8.17
C GLU A 897 -37.47 23.12 -7.90
N LEU A 898 -38.38 23.40 -6.98
CA LEU A 898 -39.47 22.52 -6.61
C LEU A 898 -40.83 23.15 -6.96
N PRO A 899 -41.40 22.84 -8.14
CA PRO A 899 -42.80 23.13 -8.40
C PRO A 899 -43.65 22.40 -7.35
N TRP A 900 -44.50 23.12 -6.63
CA TRP A 900 -45.34 22.48 -5.61
C TRP A 900 -46.34 21.55 -6.32
N PRO A 901 -46.41 20.25 -5.96
CA PRO A 901 -47.22 19.27 -6.69
C PRO A 901 -48.74 19.44 -6.51
N GLY A 902 -49.18 20.46 -5.77
CA GLY A 902 -50.60 20.67 -5.46
C GLY A 902 -51.09 19.68 -4.40
N GLU A 903 -52.09 18.86 -4.77
CA GLU A 903 -52.65 17.82 -3.91
C GLU A 903 -51.80 16.53 -4.00
N VAL A 904 -51.22 16.11 -2.88
CA VAL A 904 -50.54 14.81 -2.77
C VAL A 904 -51.56 13.79 -2.30
N ARG A 905 -51.73 12.71 -3.06
CA ARG A 905 -52.74 11.71 -2.77
C ARG A 905 -52.40 10.98 -1.46
N PRO A 906 -53.36 10.77 -0.54
CA PRO A 906 -53.12 9.97 0.66
C PRO A 906 -52.57 8.58 0.30
N GLY A 907 -51.51 8.14 0.99
CA GLY A 907 -50.81 6.89 0.70
C GLY A 907 -49.79 6.96 -0.44
N PHE A 908 -49.51 8.14 -1.00
CA PHE A 908 -48.48 8.34 -2.02
C PHE A 908 -47.36 9.28 -1.53
N ALA A 909 -46.13 9.00 -1.96
CA ALA A 909 -44.96 9.84 -1.79
C ALA A 909 -44.62 10.56 -3.10
N VAL A 910 -44.13 11.79 -3.01
CA VAL A 910 -43.69 12.58 -4.18
C VAL A 910 -42.23 12.31 -4.47
N VAL A 911 -41.93 11.83 -5.68
CA VAL A 911 -40.57 11.69 -6.20
C VAL A 911 -40.30 12.86 -7.14
N THR A 912 -39.40 13.75 -6.72
CA THR A 912 -39.14 15.01 -7.43
C THR A 912 -38.41 14.81 -8.76
N ALA A 913 -38.67 15.69 -9.74
CA ALA A 913 -37.94 15.73 -11.00
C ALA A 913 -36.43 15.89 -10.77
N GLY A 914 -35.61 15.30 -11.63
CA GLY A 914 -34.16 15.49 -11.54
C GLY A 914 -33.33 14.35 -12.11
N ARG A 915 -32.02 14.58 -12.17
CA ARG A 915 -31.01 13.61 -12.58
C ARG A 915 -30.67 12.68 -11.42
N PHE A 916 -30.47 11.40 -11.71
CA PHE A 916 -29.98 10.40 -10.77
C PHE A 916 -29.16 9.33 -11.49
N LEU A 917 -28.42 8.53 -10.73
CA LEU A 917 -27.64 7.41 -11.26
C LEU A 917 -28.51 6.14 -11.27
N TYR A 918 -28.82 5.65 -12.47
CA TYR A 918 -29.62 4.44 -12.71
C TYR A 918 -28.73 3.25 -13.09
N GLY A 919 -28.91 2.12 -12.42
CA GLY A 919 -28.07 0.93 -12.56
C GLY A 919 -26.69 1.10 -11.93
N GLY A 920 -25.80 0.12 -12.19
CA GLY A 920 -24.50 -0.03 -11.54
C GLY A 920 -24.69 -0.50 -10.12
N ASP A 921 -24.51 -1.80 -9.89
CA ASP A 921 -24.46 -2.32 -8.54
C ASP A 921 -23.21 -1.75 -7.86
N PRO A 922 -23.33 -1.04 -6.72
CA PRO A 922 -22.17 -0.56 -5.97
C PRO A 922 -21.27 -1.68 -5.46
N LEU A 923 -21.77 -2.92 -5.44
CA LEU A 923 -21.13 -4.10 -4.87
C LEU A 923 -20.78 -5.17 -5.91
N ASP A 924 -21.16 -4.98 -7.18
CA ASP A 924 -20.88 -5.93 -8.27
C ASP A 924 -20.13 -5.21 -9.40
N ASP A 925 -18.83 -5.50 -9.50
CA ASP A 925 -17.88 -4.96 -10.48
C ASP A 925 -18.21 -5.35 -11.93
N GLU A 926 -19.10 -6.32 -12.17
CA GLU A 926 -19.48 -6.80 -13.51
C GLU A 926 -20.94 -6.47 -13.91
N GLY A 927 -21.70 -5.79 -13.04
CA GLY A 927 -23.07 -5.37 -13.29
C GLY A 927 -23.26 -4.37 -14.44
N SER A 928 -24.50 -4.22 -14.92
CA SER A 928 -24.82 -3.23 -15.97
C SER A 928 -24.33 -1.84 -15.59
N PRO A 929 -23.56 -1.13 -16.46
CA PRO A 929 -22.89 0.10 -16.10
C PRO A 929 -23.89 1.16 -15.65
N ALA A 930 -23.56 1.83 -14.55
CA ALA A 930 -24.31 2.97 -14.04
C ALA A 930 -24.44 4.05 -15.13
N ARG A 931 -25.64 4.60 -15.33
CA ARG A 931 -25.89 5.67 -16.30
C ARG A 931 -26.69 6.80 -15.70
N ALA A 932 -26.40 8.03 -16.14
CA ALA A 932 -27.21 9.18 -15.78
C ALA A 932 -28.61 9.07 -16.42
N ALA A 933 -29.66 9.14 -15.61
CA ALA A 933 -31.05 9.21 -16.04
C ALA A 933 -31.71 10.48 -15.50
N LYS A 934 -32.68 11.03 -16.23
CA LYS A 934 -33.49 12.18 -15.80
C LYS A 934 -34.95 11.77 -15.85
N LEU A 935 -35.67 11.97 -14.73
CA LEU A 935 -37.10 11.67 -14.63
C LEU A 935 -37.88 12.95 -14.27
N PRO A 936 -39.13 13.09 -14.73
CA PRO A 936 -40.05 14.11 -14.27
C PRO A 936 -40.48 13.85 -12.81
N THR A 937 -41.27 14.77 -12.24
CA THR A 937 -41.93 14.54 -10.95
C THR A 937 -43.04 13.51 -11.13
N PHE A 938 -43.26 12.65 -10.14
CA PHE A 938 -44.39 11.72 -10.08
C PHE A 938 -44.72 11.38 -8.63
N GLN A 939 -45.93 10.88 -8.38
CA GLN A 939 -46.31 10.32 -7.08
C GLN A 939 -46.25 8.78 -7.16
N ILE A 940 -45.74 8.12 -6.13
CA ILE A 940 -45.65 6.65 -6.05
C ILE A 940 -46.25 6.16 -4.74
N GLY A 941 -46.94 5.02 -4.77
CA GLY A 941 -47.51 4.41 -3.57
C GLY A 941 -46.44 4.19 -2.50
N VAL A 942 -46.72 4.62 -1.27
CA VAL A 942 -45.84 4.43 -0.11
C VAL A 942 -45.62 2.94 0.14
N HIS A 943 -46.69 2.16 0.04
CA HIS A 943 -46.71 0.70 0.17
C HIS A 943 -47.18 0.05 -1.15
N PRO A 944 -46.83 -1.23 -1.40
CA PRO A 944 -47.45 -2.01 -2.48
C PRO A 944 -48.96 -2.19 -2.27
N VAL A 945 -49.68 -2.49 -3.35
CA VAL A 945 -51.14 -2.72 -3.30
C VAL A 945 -51.43 -3.91 -2.39
N THR A 946 -52.34 -3.73 -1.44
CA THR A 946 -52.69 -4.75 -0.45
C THR A 946 -53.75 -5.73 -0.95
N CYS A 947 -53.87 -6.89 -0.30
CA CYS A 947 -54.96 -7.84 -0.53
C CYS A 947 -56.34 -7.18 -0.37
N LEU A 948 -56.52 -6.32 0.63
CA LEU A 948 -57.77 -5.57 0.84
C LEU A 948 -58.10 -4.66 -0.34
N GLU A 949 -57.13 -3.88 -0.79
CA GLU A 949 -57.31 -2.98 -1.93
C GLU A 949 -57.63 -3.75 -3.22
N TYR A 950 -56.97 -4.87 -3.46
CA TYR A 950 -57.20 -5.71 -4.63
C TYR A 950 -58.53 -6.47 -4.56
N HIS A 951 -58.97 -6.87 -3.35
CA HIS A 951 -60.26 -7.50 -3.15
C HIS A 951 -61.41 -6.61 -3.62
N GLY A 952 -61.37 -5.31 -3.30
CA GLY A 952 -62.36 -4.35 -3.80
C GLY A 952 -62.42 -4.22 -5.32
N PHE A 953 -61.33 -4.54 -6.04
CA PHE A 953 -61.35 -4.65 -7.50
C PHE A 953 -62.07 -5.91 -7.98
N LEU A 954 -61.83 -7.04 -7.33
CA LEU A 954 -62.54 -8.28 -7.65
C LEU A 954 -64.04 -8.18 -7.33
N GLU A 955 -64.43 -7.50 -6.26
CA GLU A 955 -65.85 -7.23 -5.94
C GLU A 955 -66.51 -6.39 -7.04
N ALA A 956 -65.82 -5.39 -7.58
CA ALA A 956 -66.33 -4.59 -8.70
C ALA A 956 -66.52 -5.41 -9.99
N LEU A 957 -65.87 -6.58 -10.10
CA LEU A 957 -66.03 -7.52 -11.21
C LEU A 957 -67.09 -8.60 -10.94
N ALA A 958 -67.80 -8.58 -9.80
CA ALA A 958 -68.77 -9.63 -9.44
C ALA A 958 -69.91 -9.81 -10.45
N GLY A 959 -70.19 -8.80 -11.30
CA GLY A 959 -71.14 -8.89 -12.41
C GLY A 959 -70.63 -9.67 -13.64
N ASP A 960 -69.34 -10.02 -13.69
CA ASP A 960 -68.69 -10.84 -14.72
C ASP A 960 -67.83 -11.93 -14.04
N PRO A 961 -68.44 -13.06 -13.63
CA PRO A 961 -67.76 -14.11 -12.88
C PRO A 961 -66.57 -14.74 -13.64
N GLU A 962 -66.60 -14.71 -14.98
CA GLU A 962 -65.51 -15.23 -15.80
C GLU A 962 -64.28 -14.33 -15.68
N GLN A 963 -64.45 -13.01 -15.80
CA GLN A 963 -63.35 -12.07 -15.55
C GLN A 963 -62.90 -12.05 -14.09
N GLN A 964 -63.82 -12.14 -13.14
CA GLN A 964 -63.49 -12.22 -11.72
C GLN A 964 -62.61 -13.44 -11.43
N ALA A 965 -62.95 -14.61 -11.98
CA ALA A 965 -62.19 -15.84 -11.81
C ALA A 965 -60.85 -15.85 -12.58
N ALA A 966 -60.79 -15.21 -13.75
CA ALA A 966 -59.58 -15.09 -14.55
C ALA A 966 -58.51 -14.23 -13.87
N ARG A 967 -58.94 -13.18 -13.14
CA ARG A 967 -58.07 -12.20 -12.47
C ARG A 967 -57.83 -12.49 -10.98
N ALA A 968 -58.46 -13.53 -10.44
CA ALA A 968 -58.23 -13.96 -9.07
C ALA A 968 -56.76 -14.39 -8.86
N PRO A 969 -56.12 -14.02 -7.73
CA PRO A 969 -54.76 -14.44 -7.41
C PRO A 969 -54.54 -15.96 -7.45
N ARG A 970 -53.45 -16.41 -8.08
CA ARG A 970 -53.11 -17.82 -8.32
C ARG A 970 -51.65 -18.14 -8.04
N MET A 971 -51.41 -19.39 -7.64
CA MET A 971 -50.08 -19.94 -7.41
C MET A 971 -49.45 -20.36 -8.75
N GLY A 972 -48.40 -19.64 -9.16
CA GLY A 972 -47.88 -19.61 -10.53
C GLY A 972 -47.72 -20.92 -11.29
N LEU A 973 -47.18 -21.98 -10.66
CA LEU A 973 -46.86 -23.25 -11.34
C LEU A 973 -48.02 -24.25 -11.37
N THR A 974 -49.06 -24.04 -10.57
CA THR A 974 -50.11 -25.05 -10.33
C THR A 974 -51.50 -24.56 -10.74
N GLY A 975 -51.66 -23.23 -10.95
CA GLY A 975 -52.94 -22.60 -11.27
C GLY A 975 -53.94 -22.59 -10.10
N ILE A 976 -53.53 -23.06 -8.92
CA ILE A 976 -54.36 -23.14 -7.73
C ILE A 976 -54.70 -21.72 -7.25
N PRO A 977 -55.98 -21.40 -7.00
CA PRO A 977 -56.37 -20.13 -6.41
C PRO A 977 -55.64 -19.91 -5.08
N LEU A 978 -54.98 -18.77 -4.94
CA LEU A 978 -54.39 -18.36 -3.66
C LEU A 978 -55.47 -17.96 -2.67
N TRP A 979 -56.66 -17.56 -3.14
CA TRP A 979 -57.79 -17.17 -2.32
C TRP A 979 -58.87 -18.28 -2.27
N GLY A 980 -59.55 -18.40 -1.13
CA GLY A 980 -60.74 -19.21 -0.92
C GLY A 980 -61.96 -18.59 -1.62
N ALA A 981 -63.07 -19.33 -1.67
CA ALA A 981 -64.31 -18.85 -2.30
C ALA A 981 -64.87 -17.57 -1.65
N GLU A 982 -64.52 -17.31 -0.39
CA GLU A 982 -64.92 -16.13 0.39
C GLU A 982 -63.80 -15.05 0.48
N GLY A 983 -62.70 -15.19 -0.28
CA GLY A 983 -61.65 -14.17 -0.38
C GLY A 983 -60.44 -14.31 0.57
N GLN A 984 -60.42 -15.29 1.48
CA GLN A 984 -59.27 -15.55 2.36
C GLN A 984 -58.08 -16.22 1.64
N GLN A 985 -56.83 -15.86 1.96
CA GLN A 985 -55.65 -16.57 1.46
C GLN A 985 -55.59 -18.01 2.01
N ARG A 986 -55.38 -18.98 1.13
CA ARG A 986 -55.24 -20.42 1.45
C ARG A 986 -53.87 -20.80 2.03
N PHE A 987 -52.87 -19.93 1.93
CA PHE A 987 -51.49 -20.18 2.32
C PHE A 987 -50.96 -19.03 3.20
N GLY A 988 -50.25 -19.35 4.29
CA GLY A 988 -49.53 -18.37 5.12
C GLY A 988 -50.35 -17.56 6.14
N GLY A 989 -51.62 -17.91 6.37
CA GLY A 989 -52.56 -17.12 7.18
C GLY A 989 -53.04 -15.87 6.42
N PHE A 990 -54.32 -15.53 6.51
CA PHE A 990 -54.86 -14.37 5.79
C PHE A 990 -54.70 -13.09 6.63
N SER A 991 -54.02 -12.08 6.08
CA SER A 991 -54.12 -10.69 6.55
C SER A 991 -54.50 -9.77 5.38
N PRO A 992 -55.51 -8.89 5.57
CA PRO A 992 -55.95 -7.94 4.54
C PRO A 992 -54.87 -6.89 4.19
N HIS A 993 -53.91 -6.64 5.09
CA HIS A 993 -52.86 -5.64 4.94
C HIS A 993 -51.58 -6.17 4.28
N ARG A 994 -51.54 -7.45 3.88
CA ARG A 994 -50.41 -7.98 3.11
C ARG A 994 -50.43 -7.48 1.68
N PRO A 995 -49.26 -7.36 1.02
CA PRO A 995 -49.20 -7.13 -0.42
C PRO A 995 -49.94 -8.23 -1.19
N VAL A 996 -50.70 -7.86 -2.22
CA VAL A 996 -51.30 -8.85 -3.12
C VAL A 996 -50.21 -9.47 -3.99
N THR A 997 -50.20 -10.81 -4.08
CA THR A 997 -49.29 -11.58 -4.93
C THR A 997 -50.04 -12.62 -5.75
N GLY A 998 -49.35 -13.29 -6.67
CA GLY A 998 -49.94 -14.33 -7.52
C GLY A 998 -50.81 -13.76 -8.64
N ILE A 999 -50.47 -12.59 -9.14
CA ILE A 999 -51.17 -11.91 -10.23
C ILE A 999 -50.22 -11.65 -11.40
N SER A 1000 -50.76 -11.60 -12.62
CA SER A 1000 -49.97 -11.27 -13.81
C SER A 1000 -49.74 -9.76 -13.93
N LEU A 1001 -48.81 -9.35 -14.80
CA LEU A 1001 -48.61 -7.93 -15.15
C LEU A 1001 -49.90 -7.32 -15.74
N ALA A 1002 -50.65 -8.09 -16.52
CA ALA A 1002 -51.90 -7.67 -17.13
C ALA A 1002 -53.00 -7.41 -16.08
N ASP A 1003 -53.03 -8.20 -15.00
CA ASP A 1003 -53.97 -8.03 -13.90
C ASP A 1003 -53.66 -6.81 -13.05
N ALA A 1004 -52.37 -6.57 -12.77
CA ALA A 1004 -51.92 -5.35 -12.11
C ALA A 1004 -52.27 -4.10 -12.94
N HIS A 1005 -52.14 -4.18 -14.27
CA HIS A 1005 -52.53 -3.09 -15.17
C HIS A 1005 -54.05 -2.86 -15.19
N ALA A 1006 -54.85 -3.93 -15.20
CA ALA A 1006 -56.30 -3.84 -15.14
C ALA A 1006 -56.78 -3.21 -13.82
N TYR A 1007 -56.16 -3.57 -12.69
CA TYR A 1007 -56.40 -2.92 -11.40
C TYR A 1007 -56.10 -1.42 -11.45
N ALA A 1008 -54.95 -1.03 -11.99
CA ALA A 1008 -54.56 0.38 -12.12
C ALA A 1008 -55.58 1.18 -12.95
N GLN A 1009 -56.03 0.63 -14.09
CA GLN A 1009 -57.06 1.25 -14.93
C GLN A 1009 -58.41 1.36 -14.22
N TRP A 1010 -58.82 0.32 -13.48
CA TRP A 1010 -60.07 0.34 -12.72
C TRP A 1010 -60.04 1.42 -11.63
N ARG A 1011 -58.97 1.46 -10.83
CA ARG A 1011 -58.80 2.48 -9.78
C ARG A 1011 -58.78 3.88 -10.40
N GLY A 1012 -58.14 4.03 -11.57
CA GLY A 1012 -58.09 5.28 -12.31
C GLY A 1012 -59.47 5.78 -12.77
N ARG A 1013 -60.29 4.90 -13.36
CA ARG A 1013 -61.66 5.24 -13.73
C ARG A 1013 -62.52 5.63 -12.53
N ARG A 1014 -62.34 4.93 -11.40
CA ARG A 1014 -63.10 5.18 -10.17
C ARG A 1014 -62.74 6.51 -9.50
N GLU A 1015 -61.45 6.87 -9.50
CA GLU A 1015 -60.95 8.07 -8.82
C GLU A 1015 -60.78 9.28 -9.77
N GLY A 1016 -60.98 9.11 -11.07
CA GLY A 1016 -60.78 10.18 -12.06
C GLY A 1016 -59.29 10.53 -12.27
N LEU A 1017 -58.39 9.59 -12.04
CA LEU A 1017 -56.93 9.78 -12.10
C LEU A 1017 -56.27 8.76 -13.03
N THR A 1018 -55.08 9.07 -13.53
CA THR A 1018 -54.28 8.13 -14.32
C THR A 1018 -53.32 7.36 -13.42
N TYR A 1019 -53.68 6.13 -13.05
CA TYR A 1019 -52.76 5.21 -12.37
C TYR A 1019 -52.06 4.28 -13.36
N ARG A 1020 -50.78 4.00 -13.11
CA ARG A 1020 -50.00 2.98 -13.82
C ARG A 1020 -48.98 2.34 -12.89
N LEU A 1021 -48.33 1.27 -13.34
CA LEU A 1021 -47.17 0.72 -12.65
C LEU A 1021 -45.92 1.61 -12.87
N PRO A 1022 -44.92 1.56 -11.98
CA PRO A 1022 -43.67 2.26 -12.19
C PRO A 1022 -42.88 1.66 -13.36
N THR A 1023 -42.11 2.49 -14.06
CA THR A 1023 -40.97 1.99 -14.84
C THR A 1023 -39.86 1.54 -13.90
N SER A 1024 -38.95 0.71 -14.39
CA SER A 1024 -37.81 0.25 -13.60
C SER A 1024 -36.92 1.41 -13.11
N ALA A 1025 -36.84 2.52 -13.84
CA ALA A 1025 -36.07 3.70 -13.44
C ALA A 1025 -36.80 4.53 -12.37
N GLU A 1026 -38.11 4.68 -12.48
CA GLU A 1026 -38.93 5.36 -11.46
C GLU A 1026 -38.90 4.62 -10.13
N TRP A 1027 -39.01 3.29 -10.18
CA TRP A 1027 -38.90 2.44 -8.99
C TRP A 1027 -37.55 2.64 -8.30
N GLU A 1028 -36.44 2.53 -9.05
CA GLU A 1028 -35.09 2.63 -8.49
C GLU A 1028 -34.81 4.01 -7.91
N LYS A 1029 -35.23 5.09 -8.58
CA LYS A 1029 -35.12 6.46 -8.05
C LYS A 1029 -35.93 6.62 -6.77
N ALA A 1030 -37.17 6.12 -6.75
CA ALA A 1030 -38.02 6.15 -5.57
C ALA A 1030 -37.40 5.38 -4.39
N ALA A 1031 -36.71 4.28 -4.69
CA ALA A 1031 -36.13 3.39 -3.69
C ALA A 1031 -34.83 3.92 -3.07
N ARG A 1032 -33.90 4.44 -3.89
CA ARG A 1032 -32.57 4.84 -3.43
C ARG A 1032 -32.30 6.35 -3.44
N GLY A 1033 -33.16 7.16 -4.03
CA GLY A 1033 -32.91 8.59 -4.13
C GLY A 1033 -31.92 8.94 -5.24
N VAL A 1034 -31.09 9.96 -4.97
CA VAL A 1034 -30.13 10.52 -5.94
C VAL A 1034 -28.67 10.42 -5.48
N ASP A 1035 -28.43 9.93 -4.27
CA ASP A 1035 -27.11 9.82 -3.66
C ASP A 1035 -26.41 8.49 -3.94
N GLY A 1036 -27.07 7.60 -4.69
CA GLY A 1036 -26.45 6.38 -5.18
C GLY A 1036 -26.39 5.25 -4.17
N ARG A 1037 -27.14 5.35 -3.06
CA ARG A 1037 -27.13 4.34 -2.00
C ARG A 1037 -27.52 2.93 -2.49
N ALA A 1038 -26.96 1.89 -1.85
CA ALA A 1038 -27.25 0.51 -2.20
C ALA A 1038 -28.64 0.03 -1.75
N TRP A 1039 -29.06 0.34 -0.51
CA TRP A 1039 -30.37 0.02 0.07
C TRP A 1039 -31.15 1.29 0.45
N PRO A 1040 -32.48 1.23 0.69
CA PRO A 1040 -33.28 2.43 1.00
C PRO A 1040 -32.72 3.24 2.19
N TRP A 1041 -32.21 2.54 3.20
CA TRP A 1041 -31.62 3.11 4.40
C TRP A 1041 -30.14 3.52 4.27
N GLY A 1042 -29.39 3.09 3.26
CA GLY A 1042 -27.96 3.44 3.11
C GLY A 1042 -27.12 2.39 2.36
N ASP A 1043 -25.80 2.47 2.53
CA ASP A 1043 -24.82 1.63 1.81
C ASP A 1043 -24.39 0.37 2.56
N ARG A 1044 -24.92 0.16 3.75
CA ARG A 1044 -24.68 -1.06 4.54
C ARG A 1044 -25.97 -1.83 4.68
N PHE A 1045 -25.91 -3.11 4.36
CA PHE A 1045 -27.02 -4.00 4.63
C PHE A 1045 -27.18 -4.21 6.13
N GLU A 1046 -28.42 -4.14 6.61
CA GLU A 1046 -28.75 -4.41 7.99
C GLU A 1046 -29.99 -5.32 8.04
N PRO A 1047 -29.83 -6.62 8.38
CA PRO A 1047 -30.93 -7.57 8.38
C PRO A 1047 -32.04 -7.18 9.36
N ALA A 1048 -31.75 -6.46 10.45
CA ALA A 1048 -32.81 -6.02 11.37
C ALA A 1048 -33.87 -5.12 10.69
N PHE A 1049 -33.51 -4.43 9.60
CA PHE A 1049 -34.44 -3.60 8.84
C PHE A 1049 -35.27 -4.39 7.84
N CYS A 1050 -34.99 -5.69 7.65
CA CYS A 1050 -35.70 -6.47 6.66
C CYS A 1050 -35.94 -7.97 6.92
N ARG A 1051 -35.56 -8.49 8.09
CA ARG A 1051 -35.58 -9.93 8.37
C ARG A 1051 -36.97 -10.40 8.81
N GLY A 1052 -37.61 -11.18 7.94
CA GLY A 1052 -38.79 -11.98 8.21
C GLY A 1052 -38.52 -13.49 8.12
N GLU A 1053 -39.54 -14.32 8.35
CA GLU A 1053 -39.45 -15.76 8.09
C GLU A 1053 -39.34 -16.02 6.58
N ARG A 1054 -38.43 -16.90 6.16
CA ARG A 1054 -38.20 -17.20 4.73
C ARG A 1054 -39.46 -17.81 4.12
N PHE A 1055 -39.84 -17.35 2.93
CA PHE A 1055 -41.08 -17.69 2.23
C PHE A 1055 -42.40 -17.26 2.92
N THR A 1056 -42.34 -16.45 3.98
CA THR A 1056 -43.52 -15.86 4.61
C THR A 1056 -43.77 -14.44 4.08
N LEU A 1057 -45.04 -14.09 3.82
CA LEU A 1057 -45.42 -12.71 3.49
C LEU A 1057 -45.79 -11.95 4.76
N HIS A 1058 -45.39 -10.70 4.83
CA HIS A 1058 -45.64 -9.82 5.97
C HIS A 1058 -46.60 -8.68 5.59
N ASP A 1059 -47.24 -8.12 6.61
CA ASP A 1059 -48.10 -6.94 6.45
C ASP A 1059 -47.24 -5.73 6.06
N VAL A 1060 -47.79 -4.86 5.21
CA VAL A 1060 -47.08 -3.63 4.79
C VAL A 1060 -46.73 -2.78 6.02
N GLY A 1061 -45.52 -2.21 6.04
CA GLY A 1061 -45.05 -1.36 7.13
C GLY A 1061 -44.57 -2.09 8.39
N LEU A 1062 -44.46 -3.43 8.38
CA LEU A 1062 -43.90 -4.19 9.52
C LEU A 1062 -42.46 -3.75 9.86
N PHE A 1063 -41.70 -3.35 8.84
CA PHE A 1063 -40.31 -2.92 8.98
C PHE A 1063 -40.19 -1.39 8.78
N PRO A 1064 -40.26 -0.60 9.87
CA PRO A 1064 -40.32 0.87 9.77
C PRO A 1064 -39.04 1.50 9.19
N ASP A 1065 -37.92 0.77 9.20
CA ASP A 1065 -36.62 1.22 8.73
C ASP A 1065 -36.35 0.86 7.26
N ASP A 1066 -37.19 0.02 6.62
CA ASP A 1066 -37.22 -0.18 5.18
C ASP A 1066 -37.92 1.01 4.50
N VAL A 1067 -37.29 2.18 4.58
CA VAL A 1067 -37.82 3.46 4.08
C VAL A 1067 -36.80 4.20 3.22
N SER A 1068 -37.23 4.67 2.06
CA SER A 1068 -36.40 5.44 1.13
C SER A 1068 -36.24 6.91 1.53
N PRO A 1069 -35.30 7.66 0.92
CA PRO A 1069 -35.19 9.11 1.10
C PRO A 1069 -36.43 9.90 0.71
N TYR A 1070 -37.27 9.33 -0.17
CA TYR A 1070 -38.54 9.92 -0.56
C TYR A 1070 -39.69 9.52 0.38
N GLY A 1071 -39.46 8.64 1.36
CA GLY A 1071 -40.47 8.13 2.29
C GLY A 1071 -41.30 6.99 1.73
N VAL A 1072 -40.73 6.20 0.83
CA VAL A 1072 -41.36 5.01 0.24
C VAL A 1072 -40.94 3.79 1.06
N HIS A 1073 -41.91 2.94 1.43
CA HIS A 1073 -41.72 1.79 2.32
C HIS A 1073 -41.79 0.45 1.56
N ASP A 1074 -41.42 -0.62 2.27
CA ASP A 1074 -41.51 -2.04 1.85
C ASP A 1074 -40.84 -2.31 0.49
N LEU A 1075 -39.64 -1.77 0.29
CA LEU A 1075 -38.90 -1.89 -0.96
C LEU A 1075 -38.04 -3.16 -0.99
N VAL A 1076 -37.47 -3.53 0.16
CA VAL A 1076 -36.63 -4.72 0.33
C VAL A 1076 -37.39 -5.85 1.02
N THR A 1077 -38.34 -5.51 1.90
CA THR A 1077 -39.03 -6.45 2.80
C THR A 1077 -40.35 -7.01 2.28
N GLY A 1078 -40.98 -6.30 1.36
CA GLY A 1078 -42.32 -6.63 0.88
C GLY A 1078 -42.30 -7.75 -0.14
N VAL A 1079 -42.56 -7.38 -1.39
CA VAL A 1079 -42.65 -8.28 -2.52
C VAL A 1079 -41.78 -7.78 -3.64
N LEU A 1080 -41.39 -8.68 -4.54
CA LEU A 1080 -40.94 -8.24 -5.85
C LEU A 1080 -42.08 -7.51 -6.54
N GLU A 1081 -41.76 -6.55 -7.37
CA GLU A 1081 -42.77 -5.69 -7.97
C GLU A 1081 -42.68 -5.64 -9.48
N TRP A 1082 -43.83 -5.79 -10.10
CA TRP A 1082 -44.01 -5.58 -11.51
C TRP A 1082 -43.62 -4.15 -11.92
N THR A 1083 -42.81 -4.03 -12.98
CA THR A 1083 -42.51 -2.74 -13.62
C THR A 1083 -42.89 -2.77 -15.10
N LEU A 1084 -43.11 -1.60 -15.70
CA LEU A 1084 -43.47 -1.46 -17.12
C LEU A 1084 -42.27 -1.61 -18.07
N THR A 1085 -41.06 -1.82 -17.56
CA THR A 1085 -39.87 -1.86 -18.41
C THR A 1085 -39.62 -3.27 -18.93
N ALA A 1086 -39.68 -3.44 -20.25
CA ALA A 1086 -39.29 -4.68 -20.93
C ALA A 1086 -37.82 -5.02 -20.64
N ALA A 1087 -37.52 -6.32 -20.52
CA ALA A 1087 -36.16 -6.78 -20.36
C ALA A 1087 -35.36 -6.52 -21.64
N ARG A 1088 -34.09 -6.15 -21.48
CA ARG A 1088 -33.27 -5.71 -22.62
C ARG A 1088 -32.91 -6.88 -23.54
N ASP A 1089 -32.71 -8.04 -22.93
CA ASP A 1089 -32.19 -9.24 -23.60
C ASP A 1089 -33.32 -10.24 -23.93
N ASP A 1090 -34.55 -9.97 -23.47
CA ASP A 1090 -35.75 -10.74 -23.78
C ASP A 1090 -36.96 -9.79 -23.93
N PRO A 1091 -37.40 -9.51 -25.17
CA PRO A 1091 -38.52 -8.60 -25.43
C PRO A 1091 -39.87 -9.13 -24.93
N ASP A 1092 -39.98 -10.44 -24.66
CA ASP A 1092 -41.20 -11.06 -24.13
C ASP A 1092 -41.24 -11.06 -22.59
N ALA A 1093 -40.20 -10.57 -21.92
CA ALA A 1093 -40.10 -10.48 -20.47
C ALA A 1093 -40.07 -9.02 -19.98
N CYS A 1094 -40.37 -8.82 -18.69
CA CYS A 1094 -40.24 -7.52 -18.03
C CYS A 1094 -39.34 -7.60 -16.79
N TYR A 1095 -38.81 -6.45 -16.39
CA TYR A 1095 -38.08 -6.35 -15.13
C TYR A 1095 -39.04 -6.27 -13.95
N VAL A 1096 -38.73 -7.05 -12.92
CA VAL A 1096 -39.26 -6.86 -11.57
C VAL A 1096 -38.18 -6.33 -10.65
N ARG A 1097 -38.59 -5.54 -9.64
CA ARG A 1097 -37.71 -4.84 -8.71
C ARG A 1097 -38.09 -5.12 -7.26
N GLY A 1098 -37.18 -4.80 -6.33
CA GLY A 1098 -37.40 -4.96 -4.89
C GLY A 1098 -36.86 -6.27 -4.33
N GLY A 1099 -37.15 -6.51 -3.05
CA GLY A 1099 -36.84 -7.74 -2.34
C GLY A 1099 -38.10 -8.50 -1.91
N CYS A 1100 -37.95 -9.76 -1.52
CA CYS A 1100 -39.02 -10.55 -0.91
C CYS A 1100 -38.43 -11.71 -0.10
N SER A 1101 -39.25 -12.35 0.74
CA SER A 1101 -38.84 -13.47 1.59
C SER A 1101 -38.40 -14.75 0.84
N ALA A 1102 -38.61 -14.81 -0.48
CA ALA A 1102 -38.12 -15.91 -1.32
C ALA A 1102 -36.73 -15.66 -1.91
N LEU A 1103 -36.20 -14.44 -1.79
CA LEU A 1103 -34.86 -14.06 -2.24
C LEU A 1103 -33.83 -14.23 -1.11
N PRO A 1104 -32.51 -14.19 -1.42
CA PRO A 1104 -31.46 -14.37 -0.42
C PRO A 1104 -31.62 -13.46 0.80
N LEU A 1105 -31.19 -13.96 1.97
CA LEU A 1105 -31.26 -13.31 3.28
C LEU A 1105 -30.59 -11.93 3.36
N HIS A 1106 -29.75 -11.59 2.39
CA HIS A 1106 -28.98 -10.35 2.35
C HIS A 1106 -29.69 -9.17 1.70
N GLY A 1107 -30.97 -9.34 1.36
CA GLY A 1107 -31.74 -8.37 0.58
C GLY A 1107 -31.14 -8.16 -0.80
N GLN A 1108 -31.93 -7.67 -1.76
CA GLN A 1108 -31.35 -7.21 -3.02
C GLN A 1108 -31.12 -5.70 -2.92
N PRO A 1109 -29.94 -5.17 -3.33
CA PRO A 1109 -29.76 -3.74 -3.45
C PRO A 1109 -30.81 -3.17 -4.41
N CYS A 1110 -31.13 -1.88 -4.26
CA CYS A 1110 -32.14 -1.19 -5.07
C CYS A 1110 -31.86 -1.25 -6.58
N THR A 1111 -30.60 -1.50 -6.96
CA THR A 1111 -30.11 -1.65 -8.33
C THR A 1111 -30.39 -3.03 -8.94
N SER A 1112 -30.70 -4.04 -8.13
CA SER A 1112 -31.02 -5.37 -8.62
C SER A 1112 -32.32 -5.38 -9.41
N ARG A 1113 -32.35 -6.24 -10.43
CA ARG A 1113 -33.52 -6.46 -11.28
C ARG A 1113 -33.56 -7.92 -11.71
N ILE A 1114 -34.76 -8.48 -11.74
CA ILE A 1114 -34.97 -9.88 -12.15
C ILE A 1114 -35.86 -9.86 -13.40
N THR A 1115 -35.52 -10.67 -14.39
CA THR A 1115 -36.33 -10.84 -15.59
C THR A 1115 -37.45 -11.85 -15.32
N ARG A 1116 -38.69 -11.50 -15.64
CA ARG A 1116 -39.86 -12.37 -15.45
C ARG A 1116 -40.81 -12.33 -16.64
N ASP A 1117 -41.39 -13.49 -16.95
CA ASP A 1117 -42.49 -13.62 -17.93
C ASP A 1117 -43.73 -12.89 -17.40
N PRO A 1118 -44.22 -11.83 -18.07
CA PRO A 1118 -45.30 -10.98 -17.58
C PRO A 1118 -46.64 -11.69 -17.48
N ARG A 1119 -46.78 -12.85 -18.13
CA ARG A 1119 -48.00 -13.69 -18.10
C ARG A 1119 -48.03 -14.66 -16.93
N ALA A 1120 -46.90 -14.83 -16.23
CA ALA A 1120 -46.73 -15.83 -15.19
C ALA A 1120 -47.04 -15.23 -13.81
N PRO A 1121 -48.16 -15.58 -13.16
CA PRO A 1121 -48.41 -15.15 -11.80
C PRO A 1121 -47.35 -15.76 -10.86
N SER A 1122 -46.93 -15.03 -9.82
CA SER A 1122 -45.94 -15.50 -8.86
C SER A 1122 -46.37 -15.19 -7.43
N PRO A 1123 -46.27 -16.15 -6.49
CA PRO A 1123 -46.68 -15.92 -5.10
C PRO A 1123 -45.81 -14.89 -4.35
N PHE A 1124 -44.73 -14.41 -4.97
CA PHE A 1124 -43.81 -13.44 -4.38
C PHE A 1124 -43.70 -12.13 -5.17
N ILE A 1125 -44.52 -11.95 -6.21
CA ILE A 1125 -44.54 -10.72 -7.02
C ILE A 1125 -45.89 -10.02 -6.84
N GLY A 1126 -45.85 -8.78 -6.37
CA GLY A 1126 -46.95 -7.82 -6.34
C GLY A 1126 -46.65 -6.61 -7.20
N PHE A 1127 -47.18 -5.45 -6.82
CA PHE A 1127 -46.99 -4.20 -7.56
C PHE A 1127 -47.36 -2.99 -6.71
N ARG A 1128 -46.86 -1.82 -7.10
CA ARG A 1128 -47.30 -0.51 -6.58
C ARG A 1128 -47.72 0.41 -7.72
N LEU A 1129 -48.45 1.47 -7.37
CA LEU A 1129 -48.98 2.43 -8.34
C LEU A 1129 -48.15 3.71 -8.40
N VAL A 1130 -48.14 4.32 -9.58
CA VAL A 1130 -47.59 5.64 -9.88
C VAL A 1130 -48.70 6.50 -10.47
N ILE A 1131 -48.76 7.76 -10.01
CA ILE A 1131 -49.51 8.85 -10.61
C ILE A 1131 -48.47 9.74 -11.32
N PRO A 1132 -48.51 9.85 -12.67
CA PRO A 1132 -47.66 10.79 -13.40
C PRO A 1132 -47.87 12.21 -12.86
N GLY A 1133 -46.77 12.93 -12.61
CA GLY A 1133 -46.81 14.29 -12.05
C GLY A 1133 -47.01 15.39 -13.08
#